data_AF-A0A1I2FXQ1-F1
#
_entry.id   AF-A0A1I2FXQ1-F1
#
_cell.length_a   1.000
_cell.length_b   1.000
_cell.length_c   1.000
_cell.angle_alpha   90.00
_cell.angle_beta   90.00
_cell.angle_gamma   90.00
#
_symmetry.space_group_name_H-M   'P 1'
#
loop_
_entity.id
_entity.type
_entity.pdbx_description
1 polymer ?
#
loop_
_entity_poly.entity_id
_entity_poly.type
_entity_poly.pdbx_seq_one_letter_code
_entity_poly.pdbx_strand_id
1 'polypeptide(L)'
;MNRLSNRTILAIALAAVWPITPALAAAGLEHAARNGLPDDELPLHLAMSYSLSAPPKNAPQPTAPPSPVQTAYPLLDPRDAMARRMRLEYALHASPDVDPVGSLPPLVASAQGRAAAAVSIEHEKLRARLEAALRAYLEQASADGARALPLPGSPDMVVGMPAPMPLWPAKFYAVSSRSRPIYLPAEPAEPAPSTPVAPRGVIELPPPLAGNANAARERPAAQERRKRRTRSAARAPKDTQAGPALRGRAWRLANAGFRAYDRGRYEMALQRADQALRLRPDVVRLHLLRIYALEKLGQRDEALRAAQQAKAQGLDSPELTAAVTNLSPQPAGTGAPTTEAYRKGFPIATVAYEQYNAGKYAEAAKTAEEAVRADPTQGPWVLLWLNALESDQRFDAAIQAGNEALALGAPNRDEIVARVRLARQAIANQYALKAYEALSKNKLADAVQSAREAVRLAPDVASHQLLLIGALQSAQELPAAEQAATAALEADPENTAIQLLRAYLRQQLGRSEAAQQDIDAVLAHDWIDDAQRRDTRLIGADLALAAADPERALALLAPLPSGDAQADQRRQAAAKIGGWGWSTADKLDVAAYAPLQLCRDTPYGTVCEVHPWDAPGTDNPAARAYAAYGQKRYADAIALARRAVAEQPDNAANQNLLTIALAAGTPPERKEALERLDVALKATPDDAAMLRQRAYLYLADDQPALALQDFVAARSTGQAPPTNILDEAYATAATGNRPAAAAMLRQAIDDADAGKLPLDAQQRFDTRSAVANFSREWGATVSVGYRGARSASNGLVGQPVSVPGDSVFSTAEVYWRPPEFLNSTTSTFDVYGRISNTLRSGTDRTGSQVVQNPCGGGTINVGDSSFQGVSGLPTTTGAIGARYTPSTAANFTFGLERQFLLGSATRSGSLNPAPDDVRCQLNNQAAAVNYESSRGTGGWQAYMLYGFYDGTALRLDTTSWYTMEGYLQAGYTMLDTPVRYTVRSATGEVLASDRGRLKRGQGFAAGEVRVGRSFLSSYSDRLVIFPHISVGADWYSTRNRASGVPLAGNDSFDLAGNGRSWSMGGGPGVNFRYWLAGDRYNAQRSHVDLSVQYRANLGGGDASRSKGVFMNLSYSY
;
A
#
# COMPACT_ATOMS: atom_id res chain seq x y z
N MET A 1 -7.86 22.48 -13.15
CA MET A 1 -6.63 22.19 -13.92
C MET A 1 -5.37 22.15 -13.03
N ASN A 2 -5.44 21.76 -11.75
CA ASN A 2 -4.34 21.95 -10.76
C ASN A 2 -3.59 20.67 -10.32
N ARG A 3 -3.61 19.56 -11.09
CA ARG A 3 -2.85 18.34 -10.74
C ARG A 3 -2.30 17.60 -11.96
N LEU A 4 -1.56 18.30 -12.82
CA LEU A 4 -0.64 17.63 -13.75
C LEU A 4 0.69 17.47 -13.00
N SER A 5 1.32 16.28 -13.04
CA SER A 5 2.62 16.09 -12.38
C SER A 5 3.66 17.04 -13.01
N ASN A 6 4.69 17.48 -12.28
CA ASN A 6 5.73 18.35 -12.87
C ASN A 6 6.41 17.71 -14.09
N ARG A 7 6.42 16.37 -14.22
CA ARG A 7 6.88 15.66 -15.43
C ARG A 7 5.88 15.77 -16.57
N THR A 8 4.58 15.75 -16.27
CA THR A 8 3.50 15.98 -17.24
C THR A 8 3.47 17.44 -17.66
N ILE A 9 3.70 18.39 -16.74
CA ILE A 9 3.84 19.82 -17.04
C ILE A 9 5.12 20.07 -17.83
N LEU A 10 6.25 19.42 -17.49
CA LEU A 10 7.49 19.52 -18.26
C LEU A 10 7.36 18.85 -19.63
N ALA A 11 6.66 17.72 -19.75
CA ALA A 11 6.41 17.05 -21.02
C ALA A 11 5.43 17.85 -21.89
N ILE A 12 4.38 18.43 -21.31
CA ILE A 12 3.45 19.36 -21.98
C ILE A 12 4.17 20.66 -22.34
N ALA A 13 5.03 21.20 -21.47
CA ALA A 13 5.81 22.42 -21.71
C ALA A 13 6.90 22.18 -22.75
N LEU A 14 7.62 21.06 -22.71
CA LEU A 14 8.56 20.65 -23.76
C LEU A 14 7.79 20.42 -25.06
N ALA A 15 6.68 19.67 -25.07
CA ALA A 15 5.86 19.47 -26.26
C ALA A 15 5.26 20.78 -26.82
N ALA A 16 4.96 21.77 -25.98
CA ALA A 16 4.44 23.07 -26.37
C ALA A 16 5.53 24.08 -26.81
N VAL A 17 6.74 23.98 -26.24
CA VAL A 17 7.88 24.88 -26.54
C VAL A 17 8.76 24.36 -27.69
N TRP A 18 8.79 23.03 -27.91
CA TRP A 18 9.61 22.36 -28.92
C TRP A 18 9.34 22.73 -30.39
N PRO A 19 8.11 23.08 -30.85
CA PRO A 19 7.97 23.58 -32.21
C PRO A 19 8.54 25.01 -32.40
N ILE A 20 8.83 25.73 -31.31
CA ILE A 20 9.20 27.17 -31.35
C ILE A 20 10.72 27.37 -31.23
N THR A 21 11.43 26.55 -30.46
CA THR A 21 12.88 26.71 -30.23
C THR A 21 13.79 26.43 -31.44
N PRO A 22 13.61 25.38 -32.27
CA PRO A 22 14.38 25.24 -33.50
C PRO A 22 13.94 26.24 -34.59
N ALA A 23 12.70 26.75 -34.54
CA ALA A 23 12.24 27.83 -35.42
C ALA A 23 12.92 29.17 -35.08
N LEU A 24 13.12 29.47 -33.78
CA LEU A 24 13.87 30.65 -33.32
C LEU A 24 15.38 30.51 -33.54
N ALA A 25 15.97 29.31 -33.39
CA ALA A 25 17.36 29.05 -33.74
C ALA A 25 17.61 29.12 -35.26
N ALA A 26 16.64 28.71 -36.07
CA ALA A 26 16.67 28.89 -37.53
C ALA A 26 16.56 30.36 -37.94
N ALA A 27 15.71 31.15 -37.27
CA ALA A 27 15.61 32.59 -37.49
C ALA A 27 16.89 33.35 -37.06
N GLY A 28 17.56 32.92 -35.98
CA GLY A 28 18.85 33.46 -35.55
C GLY A 28 20.00 33.12 -36.53
N LEU A 29 19.99 31.93 -37.13
CA LEU A 29 20.97 31.51 -38.14
C LEU A 29 20.74 32.17 -39.50
N GLU A 30 19.49 32.46 -39.89
CA GLU A 30 19.20 33.31 -41.07
C GLU A 30 19.74 34.73 -40.92
N HIS A 31 19.78 35.26 -39.69
CA HIS A 31 20.36 36.58 -39.41
C HIS A 31 21.89 36.59 -39.49
N ALA A 32 22.55 35.49 -39.09
CA ALA A 32 24.00 35.32 -39.20
C ALA A 32 24.45 35.05 -40.65
N ALA A 33 23.70 34.26 -41.42
CA ALA A 33 23.99 33.97 -42.83
C ALA A 33 23.81 35.21 -43.75
N ARG A 34 22.92 36.14 -43.39
CA ARG A 34 22.80 37.44 -44.07
C ARG A 34 24.01 38.36 -43.85
N ASN A 35 24.86 38.08 -42.86
CA ASN A 35 26.01 38.92 -42.48
C ASN A 35 27.38 38.32 -42.87
N GLY A 36 27.43 37.30 -43.72
CA GLY A 36 28.63 36.97 -44.51
C GLY A 36 29.83 36.38 -43.76
N LEU A 37 29.64 35.36 -42.92
CA LEU A 37 30.74 34.52 -42.42
C LEU A 37 30.90 33.25 -43.28
N PRO A 38 32.14 32.82 -43.59
CA PRO A 38 32.39 31.64 -44.43
C PRO A 38 32.00 30.33 -43.73
N ASP A 39 31.34 29.43 -44.48
CA ASP A 39 30.56 28.27 -44.02
C ASP A 39 31.37 26.94 -43.89
N ASP A 40 32.68 26.97 -44.14
CA ASP A 40 33.50 25.74 -44.28
C ASP A 40 34.17 25.23 -42.98
N GLU A 41 34.05 25.93 -41.84
CA GLU A 41 34.67 25.50 -40.56
C GLU A 41 33.79 25.70 -39.31
N LEU A 42 32.59 25.11 -39.29
CA LEU A 42 31.80 25.00 -38.05
C LEU A 42 31.43 23.55 -37.72
N PRO A 43 32.30 22.77 -37.06
CA PRO A 43 31.85 21.70 -36.19
C PRO A 43 31.22 22.33 -34.94
N LEU A 44 30.01 21.92 -34.60
CA LEU A 44 29.27 22.32 -33.40
C LEU A 44 30.15 22.27 -32.13
N HIS A 45 30.61 23.42 -31.66
CA HIS A 45 30.90 23.64 -30.25
C HIS A 45 29.56 23.75 -29.51
N LEU A 46 28.95 22.62 -29.16
CA LEU A 46 27.94 22.57 -28.11
C LEU A 46 28.66 22.65 -26.77
N ALA A 47 28.76 23.87 -26.23
CA ALA A 47 29.22 24.10 -24.87
C ALA A 47 28.18 23.54 -23.88
N MET A 48 28.38 22.30 -23.42
CA MET A 48 27.95 21.89 -22.09
C MET A 48 29.10 22.18 -21.13
N SER A 49 29.10 23.36 -20.49
CA SER A 49 29.98 23.62 -19.35
C SER A 49 29.35 23.07 -18.08
N TYR A 50 29.72 21.85 -17.68
CA TYR A 50 29.73 21.42 -16.29
C TYR A 50 31.20 21.23 -15.89
N SER A 51 31.72 22.14 -15.07
CA SER A 51 33.05 22.00 -14.49
C SER A 51 33.01 20.95 -13.39
N LEU A 52 33.52 19.75 -13.67
CA LEU A 52 33.93 18.80 -12.64
C LEU A 52 35.35 19.20 -12.20
N SER A 53 35.46 19.89 -11.07
CA SER A 53 36.75 20.13 -10.41
C SER A 53 37.24 18.79 -9.83
N ALA A 54 38.35 18.28 -10.36
CA ALA A 54 39.11 17.20 -9.73
C ALA A 54 39.89 17.74 -8.52
N PRO A 55 39.97 17.01 -7.39
CA PRO A 55 40.84 17.40 -6.29
C PRO A 55 42.32 17.13 -6.64
N PRO A 56 43.26 17.89 -6.06
CA PRO A 56 44.67 17.84 -6.45
C PRO A 56 45.37 16.56 -6.00
N LYS A 57 46.25 16.05 -6.86
CA LYS A 57 47.23 15.00 -6.56
C LYS A 57 48.31 15.56 -5.63
N ASN A 58 48.37 15.10 -4.38
CA ASN A 58 49.56 14.76 -3.58
C ASN A 58 49.27 14.81 -2.07
N ALA A 59 49.36 13.65 -1.39
CA ALA A 59 49.85 13.39 0.01
C ALA A 59 49.30 12.02 0.53
N PRO A 60 49.98 11.34 1.48
CA PRO A 60 50.55 10.00 1.34
C PRO A 60 49.63 8.82 1.74
N GLN A 61 49.94 7.63 1.22
CA GLN A 61 49.29 6.35 1.56
C GLN A 61 49.52 5.96 3.03
N PRO A 62 48.47 5.61 3.80
CA PRO A 62 48.61 4.81 5.00
C PRO A 62 48.63 3.31 4.64
N THR A 63 49.65 2.61 5.14
CA THR A 63 49.82 1.16 5.06
C THR A 63 48.70 0.42 5.81
N ALA A 64 48.01 -0.49 5.12
CA ALA A 64 47.05 -1.40 5.74
C ALA A 64 47.76 -2.73 6.16
N PRO A 65 47.38 -3.33 7.30
CA PRO A 65 47.90 -4.62 7.76
C PRO A 65 47.28 -5.81 6.97
N PRO A 66 47.92 -6.98 6.94
CA PRO A 66 47.58 -8.06 6.01
C PRO A 66 46.31 -8.82 6.42
N SER A 67 45.43 -9.09 5.46
CA SER A 67 44.36 -10.10 5.59
C SER A 67 44.87 -11.50 5.20
N PRO A 68 44.40 -12.58 5.86
CA PRO A 68 44.89 -13.93 5.60
C PRO A 68 44.19 -14.62 4.42
N VAL A 69 45.03 -15.20 3.56
CA VAL A 69 44.89 -16.46 2.79
C VAL A 69 43.58 -16.69 2.02
N GLN A 70 43.63 -16.39 0.70
CA GLN A 70 42.77 -17.00 -0.31
C GLN A 70 43.32 -18.38 -0.70
N THR A 71 42.50 -19.42 -0.56
CA THR A 71 42.74 -20.74 -1.16
C THR A 71 42.50 -20.69 -2.67
N ALA A 72 43.57 -20.94 -3.43
CA ALA A 72 43.55 -20.98 -4.89
C ALA A 72 42.85 -22.23 -5.42
N TYR A 73 41.97 -22.05 -6.41
CA TYR A 73 41.59 -23.09 -7.38
C TYR A 73 42.15 -22.69 -8.76
N PRO A 74 42.63 -23.64 -9.58
CA PRO A 74 43.43 -23.32 -10.76
C PRO A 74 42.60 -22.72 -11.90
N LEU A 75 43.12 -21.64 -12.48
CA LEU A 75 42.65 -21.02 -13.72
C LEU A 75 42.80 -22.01 -14.89
N LEU A 76 41.68 -22.45 -15.45
CA LEU A 76 41.61 -23.07 -16.78
C LEU A 76 41.49 -21.97 -17.85
N ASP A 77 42.27 -22.12 -18.92
CA ASP A 77 42.32 -21.21 -20.07
C ASP A 77 40.92 -21.01 -20.70
N PRO A 78 40.42 -19.76 -20.81
CA PRO A 78 39.06 -19.46 -21.29
C PRO A 78 38.82 -19.82 -22.78
N ARG A 79 39.84 -20.25 -23.53
CA ARG A 79 39.69 -20.68 -24.93
C ARG A 79 39.22 -22.13 -25.09
N ASP A 80 39.45 -23.00 -24.11
CA ASP A 80 39.11 -24.43 -24.21
C ASP A 80 37.72 -24.79 -23.65
N ALA A 81 37.12 -23.92 -22.84
CA ALA A 81 35.80 -24.16 -22.23
C ALA A 81 34.63 -24.04 -23.22
N MET A 82 34.74 -23.15 -24.22
CA MET A 82 33.68 -22.92 -25.21
C MET A 82 33.65 -24.02 -26.29
N ALA A 83 34.81 -24.57 -26.66
CA ALA A 83 34.93 -25.65 -27.64
C ALA A 83 34.50 -27.02 -27.10
N ARG A 84 34.67 -27.28 -25.79
CA ARG A 84 34.20 -28.52 -25.15
C ARG A 84 32.69 -28.53 -24.87
N ARG A 85 32.07 -27.37 -24.64
CA ARG A 85 30.61 -27.27 -24.42
C ARG A 85 29.80 -27.47 -25.71
N MET A 86 30.27 -26.96 -26.85
CA MET A 86 29.60 -27.16 -28.15
C MET A 86 29.69 -28.59 -28.70
N ARG A 87 30.72 -29.37 -28.29
CA ARG A 87 30.85 -30.79 -28.72
C ARG A 87 30.01 -31.77 -27.90
N LEU A 88 29.56 -31.39 -26.70
CA LEU A 88 28.73 -32.27 -25.87
C LEU A 88 27.23 -32.19 -26.23
N GLU A 89 26.75 -31.06 -26.74
CA GLU A 89 25.35 -30.90 -27.17
C GLU A 89 25.06 -31.48 -28.56
N TYR A 90 26.08 -31.71 -29.39
CA TYR A 90 25.90 -32.35 -30.71
C TYR A 90 25.94 -33.90 -30.66
N ALA A 91 26.33 -34.50 -29.52
CA ALA A 91 26.49 -35.95 -29.38
C ALA A 91 25.34 -36.65 -28.63
N LEU A 92 24.31 -35.91 -28.21
CA LEU A 92 23.18 -36.46 -27.44
C LEU A 92 21.85 -36.59 -28.21
N HIS A 93 21.82 -36.32 -29.52
CA HIS A 93 20.62 -36.52 -30.37
C HIS A 93 20.94 -37.39 -31.59
N ALA A 94 21.53 -38.56 -31.36
CA ALA A 94 21.66 -39.59 -32.37
C ALA A 94 21.37 -40.98 -31.78
N SER A 95 20.13 -41.46 -31.98
CA SER A 95 19.90 -42.87 -32.33
C SER A 95 18.59 -43.04 -33.09
N PRO A 96 18.51 -44.09 -33.93
CA PRO A 96 17.61 -44.23 -35.07
C PRO A 96 16.43 -45.18 -34.78
N ASP A 97 15.63 -45.43 -35.82
CA ASP A 97 14.53 -46.41 -35.95
C ASP A 97 13.13 -45.92 -35.55
N VAL A 98 12.35 -45.46 -36.55
CA VAL A 98 11.06 -46.05 -36.99
C VAL A 98 10.79 -45.58 -38.44
N ASP A 99 10.51 -46.53 -39.34
CA ASP A 99 10.23 -46.33 -40.78
C ASP A 99 8.84 -45.68 -41.09
N PRO A 100 8.64 -45.13 -42.31
CA PRO A 100 7.60 -44.14 -42.60
C PRO A 100 6.43 -44.70 -43.43
N VAL A 101 5.19 -44.28 -43.14
CA VAL A 101 4.07 -44.29 -44.12
C VAL A 101 3.14 -43.11 -43.85
N GLY A 102 2.92 -42.27 -44.86
CA GLY A 102 1.87 -41.24 -44.83
C GLY A 102 2.22 -39.96 -45.59
N SER A 103 2.36 -40.06 -46.91
CA SER A 103 2.56 -38.95 -47.85
C SER A 103 1.35 -38.00 -47.88
N LEU A 104 1.60 -36.69 -47.76
CA LEU A 104 0.71 -35.62 -48.24
C LEU A 104 1.54 -34.61 -49.06
N PRO A 105 1.08 -34.21 -50.26
CA PRO A 105 1.88 -33.49 -51.25
C PRO A 105 1.91 -31.96 -51.02
N PRO A 106 2.87 -31.24 -51.65
CA PRO A 106 2.98 -29.79 -51.55
C PRO A 106 2.06 -29.11 -52.57
N LEU A 107 1.36 -28.05 -52.16
CA LEU A 107 0.69 -27.12 -53.07
C LEU A 107 1.16 -25.70 -52.80
N VAL A 108 2.20 -25.32 -53.55
CA VAL A 108 2.44 -23.94 -53.95
C VAL A 108 1.87 -23.78 -55.36
N ALA A 109 1.29 -22.61 -55.63
CA ALA A 109 0.79 -22.11 -56.92
C ALA A 109 -0.67 -22.44 -57.28
N SER A 110 -1.59 -21.54 -56.89
CA SER A 110 -2.55 -20.91 -57.81
C SER A 110 -3.51 -19.98 -57.05
N ALA A 111 -3.16 -18.69 -56.94
CA ALA A 111 -4.13 -17.61 -56.75
C ALA A 111 -3.52 -16.26 -57.18
N GLN A 112 -2.88 -16.23 -58.35
CA GLN A 112 -2.80 -15.02 -59.16
C GLN A 112 -3.99 -15.07 -60.13
N GLY A 113 -4.89 -14.11 -60.00
CA GLY A 113 -6.05 -13.95 -60.89
C GLY A 113 -7.37 -13.96 -60.14
N ARG A 114 -8.06 -12.81 -60.14
CA ARG A 114 -9.39 -12.51 -59.55
C ARG A 114 -9.43 -12.14 -58.05
N ALA A 115 -8.76 -11.05 -57.69
CA ALA A 115 -9.22 -10.16 -56.61
C ALA A 115 -8.78 -8.69 -56.80
N ALA A 116 -8.48 -8.29 -58.05
CA ALA A 116 -8.09 -6.94 -58.40
C ALA A 116 -9.16 -6.31 -59.32
N ALA A 117 -10.38 -6.11 -58.78
CA ALA A 117 -11.42 -5.29 -59.40
C ALA A 117 -12.57 -4.86 -58.45
N ALA A 118 -12.50 -5.14 -57.14
CA ALA A 118 -13.64 -4.89 -56.23
C ALA A 118 -13.33 -4.02 -54.99
N VAL A 119 -12.17 -3.37 -54.91
CA VAL A 119 -11.78 -2.59 -53.70
C VAL A 119 -11.70 -1.07 -53.94
N SER A 120 -12.00 -0.57 -55.14
CA SER A 120 -11.89 0.87 -55.45
C SER A 120 -13.19 1.68 -55.35
N ILE A 121 -14.30 1.14 -54.82
CA ILE A 121 -15.60 1.86 -54.77
C ILE A 121 -16.23 1.94 -53.35
N GLU A 122 -15.60 1.41 -52.30
CA GLU A 122 -16.18 1.44 -50.94
C GLU A 122 -15.55 2.42 -49.95
N HIS A 123 -14.52 3.19 -50.30
CA HIS A 123 -13.85 4.06 -49.33
C HIS A 123 -14.71 5.28 -48.92
N GLU A 124 -15.48 5.86 -49.85
CA GLU A 124 -16.41 6.96 -49.52
C GLU A 124 -17.68 6.48 -48.81
N LYS A 125 -18.19 5.29 -49.15
CA LYS A 125 -19.36 4.70 -48.48
C LYS A 125 -19.02 4.24 -47.07
N LEU A 126 -17.82 3.71 -46.83
CA LEU A 126 -17.34 3.34 -45.50
C LEU A 126 -17.09 4.58 -44.63
N ARG A 127 -16.50 5.64 -45.21
CA ARG A 127 -16.33 6.95 -44.54
C ARG A 127 -17.68 7.56 -44.14
N ALA A 128 -18.66 7.58 -45.05
CA ALA A 128 -19.99 8.11 -44.76
C ALA A 128 -20.76 7.26 -43.72
N ARG A 129 -20.59 5.92 -43.74
CA ARG A 129 -21.17 5.03 -42.74
C ARG A 129 -20.52 5.17 -41.37
N LEU A 130 -19.21 5.40 -41.30
CA LEU A 130 -18.49 5.68 -40.04
C LEU A 130 -18.83 7.06 -39.47
N GLU A 131 -18.94 8.09 -40.32
CA GLU A 131 -19.38 9.42 -39.89
C GLU A 131 -20.84 9.42 -39.42
N ALA A 132 -21.72 8.65 -40.08
CA ALA A 132 -23.12 8.47 -39.67
C ALA A 132 -23.25 7.64 -38.38
N ALA A 133 -22.47 6.56 -38.23
CA ALA A 133 -22.44 5.76 -37.01
C ALA A 133 -21.88 6.55 -35.81
N LEU A 134 -20.90 7.43 -36.05
CA LEU A 134 -20.33 8.30 -35.03
C LEU A 134 -21.32 9.38 -34.58
N ARG A 135 -22.10 9.97 -35.51
CA ARG A 135 -23.18 10.90 -35.15
C ARG A 135 -24.31 10.20 -34.41
N ALA A 136 -24.74 9.02 -34.87
CA ALA A 136 -25.76 8.23 -34.19
C ALA A 136 -25.32 7.86 -32.77
N TYR A 137 -24.06 7.47 -32.57
CA TYR A 137 -23.50 7.18 -31.25
C TYR A 137 -23.45 8.41 -30.32
N LEU A 138 -23.09 9.58 -30.86
CA LEU A 138 -23.04 10.84 -30.10
C LEU A 138 -24.45 11.37 -29.74
N GLU A 139 -25.45 11.13 -30.59
CA GLU A 139 -26.85 11.46 -30.32
C GLU A 139 -27.47 10.49 -29.31
N GLN A 140 -27.17 9.18 -29.40
CA GLN A 140 -27.63 8.15 -28.43
C GLN A 140 -27.01 8.34 -27.04
N ALA A 141 -25.73 8.74 -26.97
CA ALA A 141 -25.04 9.06 -25.71
C ALA A 141 -25.58 10.33 -25.02
N SER A 142 -26.38 11.15 -25.72
CA SER A 142 -27.02 12.35 -25.16
C SER A 142 -28.47 12.13 -24.71
N ALA A 143 -29.10 11.02 -25.10
CA ALA A 143 -30.53 10.78 -24.91
C ALA A 143 -30.90 9.74 -23.85
N ASP A 144 -30.06 8.74 -23.56
CA ASP A 144 -30.39 7.67 -22.62
C ASP A 144 -29.75 7.87 -21.24
N GLY A 145 -30.44 8.64 -20.40
CA GLY A 145 -30.30 8.57 -18.96
C GLY A 145 -30.84 7.24 -18.42
N ALA A 146 -30.10 6.66 -17.48
CA ALA A 146 -30.52 5.61 -16.54
C ALA A 146 -31.23 4.37 -17.15
N ARG A 147 -30.48 3.28 -17.32
CA ARG A 147 -30.97 1.92 -17.03
C ARG A 147 -29.83 0.93 -16.81
N ALA A 148 -29.73 0.46 -15.58
CA ALA A 148 -28.87 -0.63 -15.16
C ALA A 148 -29.38 -1.98 -15.71
N LEU A 149 -28.46 -2.85 -16.11
CA LEU A 149 -28.68 -4.29 -16.22
C LEU A 149 -27.54 -5.02 -15.48
N PRO A 150 -27.85 -6.15 -14.82
CA PRO A 150 -27.06 -6.69 -13.71
C PRO A 150 -25.88 -7.52 -14.20
N LEU A 151 -24.73 -7.39 -13.53
CA LEU A 151 -23.60 -8.30 -13.69
C LEU A 151 -23.31 -9.03 -12.36
N PRO A 152 -23.00 -10.35 -12.39
CA PRO A 152 -22.76 -11.15 -11.20
C PRO A 152 -21.29 -11.10 -10.74
N GLY A 153 -21.11 -11.07 -9.42
CA GLY A 153 -20.03 -11.75 -8.68
C GLY A 153 -18.59 -11.26 -8.90
N SER A 154 -18.18 -10.29 -8.10
CA SER A 154 -16.83 -9.74 -7.97
C SER A 154 -15.85 -10.64 -7.20
N PRO A 155 -14.58 -10.66 -7.63
CA PRO A 155 -13.44 -10.71 -6.70
C PRO A 155 -12.57 -9.45 -6.82
N ASP A 156 -12.41 -8.76 -5.69
CA ASP A 156 -11.70 -7.49 -5.50
C ASP A 156 -10.17 -7.65 -5.42
N MET A 157 -9.41 -6.76 -6.09
CA MET A 157 -7.98 -6.50 -5.82
C MET A 157 -7.64 -5.02 -6.07
N VAL A 158 -6.97 -4.37 -5.11
CA VAL A 158 -6.56 -2.96 -5.14
C VAL A 158 -5.10 -2.82 -4.65
N VAL A 159 -4.21 -2.30 -5.49
CA VAL A 159 -3.07 -1.46 -5.06
C VAL A 159 -2.95 -0.26 -6.02
N GLY A 160 -3.24 0.93 -5.49
CA GLY A 160 -2.99 2.22 -6.12
C GLY A 160 -1.69 2.86 -5.62
N MET A 161 -0.77 3.17 -6.53
CA MET A 161 0.42 3.98 -6.28
C MET A 161 0.06 5.48 -6.29
N PRO A 162 0.44 6.31 -5.29
CA PRO A 162 0.34 7.77 -5.39
C PRO A 162 1.56 8.38 -6.11
N ALA A 163 1.34 9.54 -6.73
CA ALA A 163 2.32 10.29 -7.53
C ALA A 163 3.54 10.81 -6.72
N PRO A 164 4.76 10.84 -7.30
CA PRO A 164 5.93 11.48 -6.69
C PRO A 164 5.97 12.99 -6.93
N MET A 165 6.30 13.77 -5.89
CA MET A 165 6.77 15.16 -6.02
C MET A 165 8.28 15.20 -6.38
N PRO A 166 8.79 16.31 -6.91
CA PRO A 166 9.87 16.33 -7.89
C PRO A 166 11.27 16.22 -7.26
N LEU A 167 12.20 15.58 -7.99
CA LEU A 167 13.64 15.46 -7.73
C LEU A 167 14.06 14.46 -6.63
N TRP A 168 13.81 13.16 -6.85
CA TRP A 168 14.73 12.02 -6.60
C TRP A 168 13.97 10.67 -6.70
N PRO A 169 14.63 9.54 -6.99
CA PRO A 169 13.96 8.29 -7.33
C PRO A 169 13.50 7.52 -6.09
N ALA A 170 12.20 7.60 -5.78
CA ALA A 170 11.55 6.57 -4.97
C ALA A 170 11.38 5.31 -5.84
N LYS A 171 12.36 4.40 -5.75
CA LYS A 171 12.29 3.06 -6.34
C LYS A 171 11.42 2.16 -5.46
N PHE A 172 10.74 1.21 -6.11
CA PHE A 172 9.97 0.10 -5.55
C PHE A 172 10.53 -0.42 -4.22
N TYR A 173 9.93 -0.01 -3.10
CA TYR A 173 10.14 -0.61 -1.78
C TYR A 173 8.87 -0.51 -0.96
N ALA A 174 8.03 -1.54 -1.08
CA ALA A 174 7.15 -2.02 -0.03
C ALA A 174 6.53 -3.33 -0.53
N VAL A 175 7.23 -4.46 -0.33
CA VAL A 175 6.49 -5.69 -0.06
C VAL A 175 5.78 -5.41 1.25
N SER A 176 4.47 -5.25 1.18
CA SER A 176 3.63 -4.88 2.31
C SER A 176 3.64 -5.99 3.35
N SER A 177 4.51 -5.86 4.34
CA SER A 177 4.33 -6.46 5.66
C SER A 177 4.48 -5.41 6.76
N ARG A 178 4.14 -4.15 6.46
CA ARG A 178 3.97 -3.16 7.52
C ARG A 178 2.63 -3.41 8.17
N SER A 179 2.68 -3.72 9.46
CA SER A 179 1.55 -3.73 10.37
C SER A 179 0.73 -2.46 10.11
N ARG A 180 -0.46 -2.66 9.57
CA ARG A 180 -1.53 -1.65 9.52
C ARG A 180 -1.73 -1.14 10.96
N PRO A 181 -2.07 0.13 11.20
CA PRO A 181 -2.21 0.66 12.56
C PRO A 181 -3.05 -0.30 13.40
N ILE A 182 -2.39 -0.92 14.38
CA ILE A 182 -2.94 -1.98 15.20
C ILE A 182 -3.67 -1.33 16.37
N TYR A 183 -4.89 -1.79 16.60
CA TYR A 183 -5.67 -1.43 17.77
C TYR A 183 -5.10 -2.14 18.99
N LEU A 184 -4.29 -1.45 19.79
CA LEU A 184 -3.96 -1.90 21.14
C LEU A 184 -4.97 -1.24 22.09
N PRO A 185 -5.70 -2.00 22.92
CA PRO A 185 -6.35 -1.43 24.08
C PRO A 185 -5.30 -0.70 24.92
N ALA A 186 -5.66 0.45 25.49
CA ALA A 186 -4.81 1.06 26.51
C ALA A 186 -4.63 0.04 27.65
N GLU A 187 -3.37 -0.17 28.04
CA GLU A 187 -3.05 -0.91 29.25
C GLU A 187 -3.80 -0.25 30.42
N PRO A 188 -4.57 -0.99 31.24
CA PRO A 188 -5.18 -0.40 32.43
C PRO A 188 -4.05 0.19 33.27
N ALA A 189 -4.11 1.49 33.55
CA ALA A 189 -3.10 2.15 34.37
C ALA A 189 -3.01 1.41 35.70
N GLU A 190 -1.81 0.93 36.05
CA GLU A 190 -1.57 0.38 37.39
C GLU A 190 -2.03 1.43 38.42
N PRO A 191 -3.01 1.13 39.27
CA PRO A 191 -3.22 1.97 40.43
C PRO A 191 -1.94 1.89 41.25
N ALA A 192 -1.30 3.03 41.50
CA ALA A 192 -0.21 3.15 42.46
C ALA A 192 -0.56 2.33 43.72
N PRO A 193 0.39 1.58 44.32
CA PRO A 193 0.09 0.64 45.39
C PRO A 193 -0.57 1.38 46.55
N SER A 194 -1.90 1.38 46.56
CA SER A 194 -2.67 1.75 47.73
C SER A 194 -2.35 0.67 48.75
N THR A 195 -1.76 1.08 49.86
CA THR A 195 -1.59 0.29 51.07
C THR A 195 -2.77 -0.69 51.24
N PRO A 196 -2.51 -1.97 51.55
CA PRO A 196 -3.57 -2.97 51.65
C PRO A 196 -4.60 -2.50 52.68
N VAL A 197 -5.76 -2.07 52.19
CA VAL A 197 -6.93 -1.84 53.01
C VAL A 197 -7.43 -3.23 53.38
N ALA A 198 -7.31 -3.57 54.67
CA ALA A 198 -7.82 -4.82 55.23
C ALA A 198 -9.27 -5.08 54.76
N PRO A 199 -9.63 -6.31 54.38
CA PRO A 199 -10.97 -6.63 53.93
C PRO A 199 -11.97 -6.34 55.05
N ARG A 200 -13.02 -5.57 54.70
CA ARG A 200 -14.20 -5.38 55.54
C ARG A 200 -14.86 -6.73 55.79
N GLY A 201 -15.18 -7.00 57.04
CA GLY A 201 -15.70 -8.28 57.53
C GLY A 201 -17.02 -8.72 56.89
N VAL A 202 -17.13 -10.05 56.82
CA VAL A 202 -18.28 -10.96 56.79
C VAL A 202 -19.68 -10.32 56.74
N ILE A 203 -20.46 -10.72 55.73
CA ILE A 203 -21.93 -10.67 55.71
C ILE A 203 -22.45 -12.05 56.14
N GLU A 204 -23.22 -12.11 57.22
CA GLU A 204 -24.38 -13.00 57.37
C GLU A 204 -25.64 -12.14 57.12
N LEU A 205 -26.60 -12.61 56.33
CA LEU A 205 -27.90 -11.95 56.02
C LEU A 205 -29.03 -13.01 56.13
N PRO A 206 -30.35 -12.69 56.29
CA PRO A 206 -31.09 -11.62 55.56
C PRO A 206 -32.36 -11.02 56.27
N PRO A 207 -33.33 -10.30 55.62
CA PRO A 207 -33.30 -9.12 54.70
C PRO A 207 -34.36 -8.02 55.10
N PRO A 208 -34.75 -7.02 54.26
CA PRO A 208 -34.00 -6.15 53.34
C PRO A 208 -34.13 -4.66 53.73
N LEU A 209 -33.14 -3.79 53.45
CA LEU A 209 -33.43 -2.36 53.24
C LEU A 209 -32.47 -1.72 52.24
N ALA A 210 -33.04 -1.24 51.13
CA ALA A 210 -32.39 -0.38 50.15
C ALA A 210 -32.42 1.10 50.60
N GLY A 211 -31.45 1.89 50.14
CA GLY A 211 -31.60 3.35 49.99
C GLY A 211 -30.51 4.24 50.61
N ASN A 212 -29.47 4.52 49.82
CA ASN A 212 -28.70 5.77 49.68
C ASN A 212 -28.53 6.74 50.87
N ALA A 213 -27.28 7.09 51.18
CA ALA A 213 -26.82 8.49 51.14
C ALA A 213 -25.28 8.59 51.21
N ASN A 214 -24.71 9.19 50.15
CA ASN A 214 -23.33 9.65 50.09
C ASN A 214 -23.03 10.73 51.13
N ALA A 215 -21.83 10.63 51.72
CA ALA A 215 -21.22 11.69 52.50
C ALA A 215 -20.59 12.73 51.55
N ALA A 216 -20.93 13.99 51.75
CA ALA A 216 -20.15 15.12 51.26
C ALA A 216 -18.87 15.27 52.10
N ARG A 217 -17.72 15.42 51.43
CA ARG A 217 -16.58 16.18 51.94
C ARG A 217 -15.95 16.98 50.82
N GLU A 218 -15.69 18.23 51.18
CA GLU A 218 -15.21 19.37 50.39
C GLU A 218 -13.85 19.14 49.73
N ARG A 219 -13.62 19.79 48.58
CA ARG A 219 -12.34 20.42 48.16
C ARG A 219 -12.63 21.60 47.19
N PRO A 220 -11.68 22.54 46.98
CA PRO A 220 -11.96 23.98 47.00
C PRO A 220 -11.97 24.70 45.63
N ALA A 221 -12.45 25.95 45.71
CA ALA A 221 -12.06 27.17 44.99
C ALA A 221 -12.59 27.50 43.57
N ALA A 222 -13.21 28.70 43.54
CA ALA A 222 -13.08 29.79 42.57
C ALA A 222 -13.93 29.81 41.27
N GLN A 223 -14.76 30.85 41.25
CA GLN A 223 -15.00 31.83 40.18
C GLN A 223 -16.14 31.63 39.15
N GLU A 224 -17.08 32.58 39.29
CA GLU A 224 -17.78 33.36 38.26
C GLU A 224 -19.22 32.99 37.80
N ARG A 225 -20.11 33.94 38.15
CA ARG A 225 -21.14 34.61 37.33
C ARG A 225 -22.49 33.93 37.06
N ARG A 226 -23.47 34.42 37.84
CA ARG A 226 -24.72 35.11 37.40
C ARG A 226 -25.58 34.44 36.29
N LYS A 227 -26.78 33.94 36.66
CA LYS A 227 -28.10 34.58 36.39
C LYS A 227 -29.30 33.62 36.59
N ARG A 228 -30.37 34.20 37.19
CA ARG A 228 -31.83 33.98 37.01
C ARG A 228 -32.42 32.64 37.50
N ARG A 229 -33.36 32.67 38.47
CA ARG A 229 -34.83 32.87 38.34
C ARG A 229 -35.42 31.82 37.40
N THR A 230 -36.40 30.97 37.74
CA THR A 230 -37.66 31.18 38.50
C THR A 230 -38.49 29.88 38.47
N ARG A 231 -39.51 29.80 39.37
CA ARG A 231 -40.71 28.92 39.38
C ARG A 231 -40.48 27.47 39.79
N SER A 232 -40.96 26.94 40.92
CA SER A 232 -42.26 27.00 41.65
C SER A 232 -43.39 26.17 41.06
N ALA A 233 -43.98 25.36 41.95
CA ALA A 233 -45.29 24.68 41.93
C ALA A 233 -45.25 23.19 41.50
N ALA A 234 -45.95 22.24 42.13
CA ALA A 234 -46.70 22.20 43.38
C ALA A 234 -47.12 20.73 43.66
N ARG A 235 -47.41 20.47 44.95
CA ARG A 235 -48.47 19.59 45.50
C ARG A 235 -48.05 18.23 46.09
N ALA A 236 -48.23 18.18 47.41
CA ALA A 236 -48.14 17.06 48.37
C ALA A 236 -49.42 16.17 48.35
N PRO A 237 -49.71 15.26 49.32
CA PRO A 237 -48.89 14.65 50.39
C PRO A 237 -49.04 13.11 50.50
N LYS A 238 -48.20 12.45 51.32
CA LYS A 238 -48.65 11.49 52.36
C LYS A 238 -47.50 11.11 53.29
N ASP A 239 -47.60 11.67 54.50
CA ASP A 239 -46.89 11.25 55.71
C ASP A 239 -47.17 9.78 56.03
N THR A 240 -46.12 9.04 56.38
CA THR A 240 -46.15 8.12 57.53
C THR A 240 -44.76 8.04 58.14
N GLN A 241 -44.55 8.84 59.19
CA GLN A 241 -43.65 8.67 60.33
C GLN A 241 -42.23 8.11 60.08
N ALA A 242 -41.30 8.96 59.67
CA ALA A 242 -39.87 8.79 59.96
C ALA A 242 -39.48 9.70 61.14
N GLY A 243 -39.06 9.11 62.27
CA GLY A 243 -38.61 9.86 63.45
C GLY A 243 -37.43 10.81 63.16
N PRO A 244 -37.27 11.91 63.92
CA PRO A 244 -36.31 12.96 63.59
C PRO A 244 -34.85 12.46 63.66
N ALA A 245 -34.13 12.61 62.55
CA ALA A 245 -32.71 12.30 62.39
C ALA A 245 -31.85 12.85 63.55
N LEU A 246 -30.88 12.07 64.03
CA LEU A 246 -29.91 12.51 65.03
C LEU A 246 -29.10 13.69 64.48
N ARG A 247 -29.13 14.84 65.17
CA ARG A 247 -28.35 16.04 64.83
C ARG A 247 -27.54 16.54 66.03
N GLY A 248 -26.53 17.36 65.76
CA GLY A 248 -25.74 18.04 66.80
C GLY A 248 -24.91 17.11 67.67
N ARG A 249 -24.92 17.34 69.00
CA ARG A 249 -24.09 16.60 69.97
C ARG A 249 -24.43 15.11 70.02
N ALA A 250 -25.71 14.75 69.94
CA ALA A 250 -26.15 13.35 69.95
C ALA A 250 -25.59 12.57 68.76
N TRP A 251 -25.59 13.17 67.56
CA TRP A 251 -24.98 12.56 66.38
C TRP A 251 -23.47 12.39 66.50
N ARG A 252 -22.74 13.40 67.01
CA ARG A 252 -21.28 13.28 67.20
C ARG A 252 -20.91 12.16 68.16
N LEU A 253 -21.67 12.02 69.26
CA LEU A 253 -21.48 10.95 70.23
C LEU A 253 -21.83 9.57 69.64
N ALA A 254 -22.96 9.46 68.95
CA ALA A 254 -23.36 8.24 68.25
C ALA A 254 -22.33 7.80 67.22
N ASN A 255 -21.90 8.71 66.34
CA ASN A 255 -20.90 8.42 65.30
C ASN A 255 -19.53 8.05 65.90
N ALA A 256 -19.12 8.72 66.99
CA ALA A 256 -17.92 8.32 67.73
C ALA A 256 -18.06 6.94 68.37
N GLY A 257 -19.25 6.60 68.89
CA GLY A 257 -19.56 5.29 69.46
C GLY A 257 -19.51 4.17 68.42
N PHE A 258 -20.16 4.34 67.27
CA PHE A 258 -20.10 3.38 66.16
C PHE A 258 -18.65 3.19 65.67
N ARG A 259 -17.89 4.27 65.48
CA ARG A 259 -16.47 4.16 65.09
C ARG A 259 -15.60 3.49 66.15
N ALA A 260 -15.92 3.64 67.43
CA ALA A 260 -15.20 2.96 68.50
C ALA A 260 -15.53 1.46 68.50
N TYR A 261 -16.80 1.12 68.26
CA TYR A 261 -17.26 -0.25 68.12
C TYR A 261 -16.58 -0.96 66.94
N ASP A 262 -16.54 -0.33 65.76
CA ASP A 262 -15.89 -0.86 64.56
C ASP A 262 -14.37 -1.06 64.73
N ARG A 263 -13.76 -0.35 65.69
CA ARG A 263 -12.31 -0.45 66.02
C ARG A 263 -12.04 -1.40 67.20
N GLY A 264 -13.02 -2.16 67.64
CA GLY A 264 -12.90 -3.11 68.76
C GLY A 264 -12.77 -2.45 70.14
N ARG A 265 -12.99 -1.13 70.26
CA ARG A 265 -12.90 -0.39 71.54
C ARG A 265 -14.27 -0.36 72.22
N TYR A 266 -14.73 -1.53 72.65
CA TYR A 266 -16.11 -1.72 73.09
C TYR A 266 -16.48 -0.93 74.36
N GLU A 267 -15.55 -0.73 75.29
CA GLU A 267 -15.76 0.13 76.48
C GLU A 267 -16.02 1.59 76.09
N MET A 268 -15.23 2.11 75.14
CA MET A 268 -15.45 3.46 74.60
C MET A 268 -16.76 3.53 73.82
N ALA A 269 -17.09 2.50 73.03
CA ALA A 269 -18.35 2.43 72.30
C ALA A 269 -19.55 2.50 73.24
N LEU A 270 -19.52 1.71 74.33
CA LEU A 270 -20.53 1.70 75.39
C LEU A 270 -20.69 3.08 76.03
N GLN A 271 -19.59 3.70 76.47
CA GLN A 271 -19.63 5.05 77.06
C GLN A 271 -20.23 6.10 76.12
N ARG A 272 -19.91 6.04 74.82
CA ARG A 272 -20.44 6.98 73.83
C ARG A 272 -21.90 6.70 73.50
N ALA A 273 -22.30 5.43 73.43
CA ALA A 273 -23.69 5.02 73.27
C ALA A 273 -24.54 5.52 74.44
N ASP A 274 -24.09 5.32 75.69
CA ASP A 274 -24.78 5.81 76.88
C ASP A 274 -24.91 7.34 76.91
N GLN A 275 -23.85 8.07 76.52
CA GLN A 275 -23.89 9.52 76.41
C GLN A 275 -24.86 10.00 75.32
N ALA A 276 -24.95 9.28 74.20
CA ALA A 276 -25.88 9.58 73.13
C ALA A 276 -27.33 9.28 73.54
N LEU A 277 -27.56 8.17 74.25
CA LEU A 277 -28.88 7.77 74.77
C LEU A 277 -29.44 8.74 75.81
N ARG A 278 -28.59 9.38 76.62
CA ARG A 278 -29.04 10.47 77.52
C ARG A 278 -29.64 11.66 76.76
N LEU A 279 -29.23 11.88 75.51
CA LEU A 279 -29.73 12.97 74.69
C LEU A 279 -30.92 12.56 73.83
N ARG A 280 -30.95 11.30 73.38
CA ARG A 280 -31.98 10.74 72.49
C ARG A 280 -32.28 9.29 72.89
N PRO A 281 -33.05 9.08 73.97
CA PRO A 281 -33.41 7.74 74.45
C PRO A 281 -34.45 7.06 73.54
N ASP A 282 -35.09 7.81 72.64
CA ASP A 282 -36.10 7.36 71.69
C ASP A 282 -35.52 6.62 70.47
N VAL A 283 -34.19 6.61 70.30
CA VAL A 283 -33.54 6.05 69.11
C VAL A 283 -33.08 4.62 69.36
N VAL A 284 -33.84 3.66 68.79
CA VAL A 284 -33.56 2.21 68.88
C VAL A 284 -32.13 1.86 68.52
N ARG A 285 -31.58 2.48 67.48
CA ARG A 285 -30.23 2.21 66.98
C ARG A 285 -29.12 2.54 68.00
N LEU A 286 -29.35 3.47 68.92
CA LEU A 286 -28.40 3.77 70.00
C LEU A 286 -28.49 2.74 71.13
N HIS A 287 -29.70 2.24 71.43
CA HIS A 287 -29.89 1.12 72.35
C HIS A 287 -29.23 -0.14 71.83
N LEU A 288 -29.38 -0.43 70.52
CA LEU A 288 -28.68 -1.56 69.89
C LEU A 288 -27.16 -1.44 69.96
N LEU A 289 -26.59 -0.25 69.69
CA LEU A 289 -25.15 -0.02 69.85
C LEU A 289 -24.68 -0.29 71.29
N ARG A 290 -25.46 0.12 72.29
CA ARG A 290 -25.19 -0.15 73.71
C ARG A 290 -25.24 -1.65 74.01
N ILE A 291 -26.29 -2.34 73.56
CA ILE A 291 -26.50 -3.77 73.77
C ILE A 291 -25.35 -4.58 73.14
N TYR A 292 -24.98 -4.26 71.91
CA TYR A 292 -23.89 -4.95 71.22
C TYR A 292 -22.52 -4.65 71.84
N ALA A 293 -22.29 -3.42 72.31
CA ALA A 293 -21.06 -3.10 73.03
C ALA A 293 -20.94 -3.90 74.34
N LEU A 294 -22.04 -4.03 75.10
CA LEU A 294 -22.10 -4.86 76.32
C LEU A 294 -21.87 -6.35 76.01
N GLU A 295 -22.46 -6.86 74.93
CA GLU A 295 -22.27 -8.25 74.49
C GLU A 295 -20.80 -8.53 74.16
N LYS A 296 -20.13 -7.62 73.43
CA LYS A 296 -18.69 -7.74 73.11
C LYS A 296 -17.75 -7.56 74.31
N LEU A 297 -18.23 -6.98 75.40
CA LEU A 297 -17.52 -6.91 76.68
C LEU A 297 -17.76 -8.13 77.57
N GLY A 298 -18.53 -9.13 77.09
CA GLY A 298 -18.89 -10.31 77.87
C GLY A 298 -19.95 -10.06 78.95
N GLN A 299 -20.54 -8.86 78.99
CA GLN A 299 -21.54 -8.45 79.98
C GLN A 299 -22.95 -8.83 79.53
N ARG A 300 -23.16 -10.13 79.28
CA ARG A 300 -24.39 -10.66 78.65
C ARG A 300 -25.66 -10.34 79.45
N ASP A 301 -25.61 -10.45 80.78
CA ASP A 301 -26.75 -10.13 81.64
C ASP A 301 -27.13 -8.65 81.63
N GLU A 302 -26.14 -7.77 81.42
CA GLU A 302 -26.37 -6.33 81.27
C GLU A 302 -26.92 -5.98 79.89
N ALA A 303 -26.43 -6.66 78.85
CA ALA A 303 -26.95 -6.55 77.50
C ALA A 303 -28.42 -6.99 77.44
N LEU A 304 -28.78 -8.11 78.06
CA LEU A 304 -30.16 -8.60 78.14
C LEU A 304 -31.06 -7.60 78.86
N ARG A 305 -30.62 -7.10 80.02
CA ARG A 305 -31.37 -6.09 80.78
C ARG A 305 -31.55 -4.81 79.97
N ALA A 306 -30.52 -4.36 79.24
CA ALA A 306 -30.61 -3.20 78.38
C ALA A 306 -31.61 -3.41 77.23
N ALA A 307 -31.62 -4.60 76.61
CA ALA A 307 -32.55 -4.96 75.55
C ALA A 307 -34.01 -5.03 76.04
N GLN A 308 -34.24 -5.68 77.19
CA GLN A 308 -35.55 -5.74 77.83
C GLN A 308 -36.05 -4.36 78.27
N GLN A 309 -35.17 -3.51 78.80
CA GLN A 309 -35.51 -2.13 79.17
C GLN A 309 -35.91 -1.29 77.97
N ALA A 310 -35.17 -1.38 76.86
CA ALA A 310 -35.53 -0.67 75.64
C ALA A 310 -36.92 -1.11 75.14
N LYS A 311 -37.21 -2.42 75.17
CA LYS A 311 -38.53 -2.95 74.80
C LYS A 311 -39.65 -2.50 75.75
N ALA A 312 -39.37 -2.47 77.05
CA ALA A 312 -40.31 -1.95 78.06
C ALA A 312 -40.58 -0.44 77.91
N GLN A 313 -39.66 0.31 77.30
CA GLN A 313 -39.84 1.73 76.95
C GLN A 313 -40.70 1.95 75.69
N GLY A 314 -41.29 0.89 75.13
CA GLY A 314 -42.14 0.95 73.93
C GLY A 314 -41.35 1.06 72.62
N LEU A 315 -40.03 0.82 72.66
CA LEU A 315 -39.21 0.73 71.46
C LEU A 315 -39.33 -0.68 70.90
N ASP A 316 -39.84 -0.80 69.67
CA ASP A 316 -39.95 -2.08 68.99
C ASP A 316 -39.20 -2.05 67.67
N SER A 317 -38.28 -3.00 67.48
CA SER A 317 -37.65 -3.27 66.20
C SER A 317 -37.29 -4.75 66.10
N PRO A 318 -37.23 -5.31 64.88
CA PRO A 318 -36.84 -6.70 64.67
C PRO A 318 -35.49 -7.04 65.31
N GLU A 319 -34.52 -6.13 65.21
CA GLU A 319 -33.17 -6.30 65.75
C GLU A 319 -33.16 -6.27 67.28
N LEU A 320 -34.00 -5.43 67.90
CA LEU A 320 -34.12 -5.38 69.36
C LEU A 320 -34.83 -6.63 69.90
N THR A 321 -35.84 -7.12 69.20
CA THR A 321 -36.51 -8.38 69.54
C THR A 321 -35.57 -9.58 69.35
N ALA A 322 -34.75 -9.59 68.30
CA ALA A 322 -33.71 -10.59 68.10
C ALA A 322 -32.65 -10.53 69.22
N ALA A 323 -32.21 -9.33 69.61
CA ALA A 323 -31.26 -9.15 70.71
C ALA A 323 -31.83 -9.69 72.04
N VAL A 324 -33.08 -9.38 72.40
CA VAL A 324 -33.73 -9.96 73.59
C VAL A 324 -33.77 -11.48 73.50
N THR A 325 -34.12 -12.03 72.34
CA THR A 325 -34.22 -13.48 72.12
C THR A 325 -32.87 -14.17 72.27
N ASN A 326 -31.83 -13.63 71.64
CA ASN A 326 -30.47 -14.18 71.67
C ASN A 326 -29.82 -14.04 73.05
N LEU A 327 -30.09 -12.95 73.77
CA LEU A 327 -29.49 -12.66 75.07
C LEU A 327 -30.21 -13.34 76.24
N SER A 328 -31.47 -13.75 76.06
CA SER A 328 -32.24 -14.44 77.10
C SER A 328 -31.56 -15.77 77.49
N PRO A 329 -31.47 -16.10 78.78
CA PRO A 329 -30.93 -17.39 79.22
C PRO A 329 -31.83 -18.49 78.66
N GLN A 330 -31.29 -19.29 77.75
CA GLN A 330 -31.96 -20.51 77.33
C GLN A 330 -31.93 -21.52 78.48
N PRO A 331 -33.05 -22.23 78.77
CA PRO A 331 -33.02 -23.36 79.68
C PRO A 331 -31.98 -24.37 79.18
N ALA A 332 -31.15 -24.89 80.10
CA ALA A 332 -30.19 -25.93 79.78
C ALA A 332 -30.95 -27.16 79.25
N GLY A 333 -30.84 -27.40 77.94
CA GLY A 333 -31.46 -28.53 77.26
C GLY A 333 -32.74 -28.19 76.51
N THR A 334 -32.60 -27.63 75.31
CA THR A 334 -33.33 -28.00 74.07
C THR A 334 -32.86 -27.05 72.96
N GLY A 335 -31.59 -27.18 72.58
CA GLY A 335 -31.21 -26.74 71.24
C GLY A 335 -32.07 -27.53 70.25
N ALA A 336 -32.52 -26.89 69.16
CA ALA A 336 -33.07 -27.61 68.01
C ALA A 336 -32.19 -28.85 67.75
N PRO A 337 -32.75 -30.03 67.46
CA PRO A 337 -31.96 -31.25 67.34
C PRO A 337 -30.85 -31.02 66.30
N THR A 338 -29.63 -30.76 66.78
CA THR A 338 -28.46 -30.65 65.92
C THR A 338 -28.16 -32.07 65.46
N THR A 339 -28.16 -32.25 64.14
CA THR A 339 -27.82 -33.53 63.53
C THR A 339 -26.46 -34.00 64.08
N GLU A 340 -26.25 -35.31 64.13
CA GLU A 340 -24.94 -35.84 64.53
C GLU A 340 -23.82 -35.29 63.63
N ALA A 341 -24.12 -35.08 62.34
CA ALA A 341 -23.28 -34.42 61.36
C ALA A 341 -22.86 -33.00 61.82
N TYR A 342 -23.81 -32.15 62.21
CA TYR A 342 -23.53 -30.80 62.72
C TYR A 342 -22.65 -30.82 63.97
N ARG A 343 -22.92 -31.73 64.93
CA ARG A 343 -22.13 -31.84 66.17
C ARG A 343 -20.67 -32.24 65.91
N LYS A 344 -20.41 -33.03 64.86
CA LYS A 344 -19.04 -33.39 64.44
C LYS A 344 -18.36 -32.23 63.69
N GLY A 345 -19.06 -31.54 62.81
CA GLY A 345 -18.49 -30.46 61.98
C GLY A 345 -18.28 -29.13 62.70
N PHE A 346 -19.13 -28.76 63.67
CA PHE A 346 -19.10 -27.46 64.34
C PHE A 346 -17.76 -27.08 65.02
N PRO A 347 -17.09 -27.96 65.81
CA PRO A 347 -15.79 -27.61 66.38
C PRO A 347 -14.71 -27.43 65.30
N ILE A 348 -14.79 -28.20 64.20
CA ILE A 348 -13.88 -28.08 63.06
C ILE A 348 -14.10 -26.74 62.35
N ALA A 349 -15.36 -26.36 62.07
CA ALA A 349 -15.71 -25.08 61.47
C ALA A 349 -15.25 -23.89 62.33
N THR A 350 -15.33 -24.01 63.66
CA THR A 350 -14.89 -22.98 64.60
C THR A 350 -13.39 -22.70 64.44
N VAL A 351 -12.57 -23.76 64.38
CA VAL A 351 -11.13 -23.64 64.12
C VAL A 351 -10.86 -23.03 62.74
N ALA A 352 -11.64 -23.41 61.72
CA ALA A 352 -11.51 -22.83 60.39
C ALA A 352 -11.78 -21.31 60.37
N TYR A 353 -12.80 -20.83 61.10
CA TYR A 353 -13.09 -19.40 61.24
C TYR A 353 -11.96 -18.65 61.97
N GLU A 354 -11.39 -19.24 63.03
CA GLU A 354 -10.24 -18.67 63.74
C GLU A 354 -9.00 -18.55 62.83
N GLN A 355 -8.70 -19.59 62.05
CA GLN A 355 -7.62 -19.59 61.08
C GLN A 355 -7.84 -18.54 59.98
N TYR A 356 -9.06 -18.44 59.47
CA TYR A 356 -9.42 -17.43 58.46
C TYR A 356 -9.23 -16.00 59.00
N ASN A 357 -9.72 -15.73 60.22
CA ASN A 357 -9.57 -14.44 60.87
C ASN A 357 -8.12 -14.11 61.22
N ALA A 358 -7.27 -15.12 61.44
CA ALA A 358 -5.83 -14.97 61.63
C ALA A 358 -5.04 -14.78 60.32
N GLY A 359 -5.71 -14.74 59.16
CA GLY A 359 -5.08 -14.62 57.83
C GLY A 359 -4.41 -15.90 57.33
N LYS A 360 -4.64 -17.04 57.99
CA LYS A 360 -4.06 -18.34 57.62
C LYS A 360 -4.95 -19.06 56.61
N TYR A 361 -5.08 -18.48 55.42
CA TYR A 361 -6.10 -18.89 54.44
C TYR A 361 -5.94 -20.33 53.93
N ALA A 362 -4.72 -20.78 53.67
CA ALA A 362 -4.47 -22.17 53.25
C ALA A 362 -4.89 -23.21 54.32
N GLU A 363 -4.61 -22.93 55.60
CA GLU A 363 -5.04 -23.79 56.73
C GLU A 363 -6.55 -23.73 56.90
N ALA A 364 -7.12 -22.52 56.87
CA ALA A 364 -8.55 -22.29 56.97
C ALA A 364 -9.33 -23.01 55.88
N ALA A 365 -8.83 -23.03 54.65
CA ALA A 365 -9.46 -23.74 53.53
C ALA A 365 -9.53 -25.24 53.79
N LYS A 366 -8.43 -25.86 54.23
CA LYS A 366 -8.38 -27.29 54.53
C LYS A 366 -9.32 -27.66 55.70
N THR A 367 -9.30 -26.88 56.76
CA THR A 367 -10.16 -27.13 57.94
C THR A 367 -11.64 -26.89 57.62
N ALA A 368 -11.96 -25.87 56.81
CA ALA A 368 -13.32 -25.61 56.36
C ALA A 368 -13.86 -26.72 55.46
N GLU A 369 -13.03 -27.28 54.58
CA GLU A 369 -13.36 -28.46 53.77
C GLU A 369 -13.74 -29.67 54.64
N GLU A 370 -12.94 -29.95 55.69
CA GLU A 370 -13.23 -31.02 56.65
C GLU A 370 -14.58 -30.81 57.36
N ALA A 371 -14.89 -29.57 57.73
CA ALA A 371 -16.18 -29.21 58.32
C ALA A 371 -17.35 -29.39 57.33
N VAL A 372 -17.18 -28.97 56.07
CA VAL A 372 -18.19 -29.12 55.01
C VAL A 372 -18.44 -30.60 54.70
N ARG A 373 -17.40 -31.45 54.67
CA ARG A 373 -17.59 -32.89 54.46
C ARG A 373 -18.29 -33.57 55.64
N ALA A 374 -18.16 -33.04 56.85
CA ALA A 374 -18.87 -33.54 58.02
C ALA A 374 -20.38 -33.21 57.98
N ASP A 375 -20.75 -32.02 57.50
CA ASP A 375 -22.15 -31.64 57.24
C ASP A 375 -22.26 -30.68 56.04
N PRO A 376 -22.52 -31.20 54.83
CA PRO A 376 -22.63 -30.37 53.62
C PRO A 376 -23.85 -29.44 53.61
N THR A 377 -24.81 -29.65 54.50
CA THR A 377 -26.03 -28.83 54.56
C THR A 377 -25.79 -27.45 55.20
N GLN A 378 -24.59 -27.20 55.72
CA GLN A 378 -24.23 -25.93 56.34
C GLN A 378 -23.63 -24.95 55.32
N GLY A 379 -24.50 -24.18 54.66
CA GLY A 379 -24.12 -23.16 53.67
C GLY A 379 -23.00 -22.20 54.12
N PRO A 380 -23.01 -21.66 55.36
CA PRO A 380 -21.94 -20.78 55.84
C PRO A 380 -20.54 -21.41 55.86
N TRP A 381 -20.43 -22.71 56.13
CA TRP A 381 -19.15 -23.43 56.14
C TRP A 381 -18.61 -23.62 54.71
N VAL A 382 -19.50 -23.85 53.75
CA VAL A 382 -19.15 -23.88 52.32
C VAL A 382 -18.62 -22.52 51.87
N LEU A 383 -19.27 -21.42 52.27
CA LEU A 383 -18.77 -20.07 51.94
C LEU A 383 -17.43 -19.77 52.63
N LEU A 384 -17.19 -20.26 53.85
CA LEU A 384 -15.89 -20.11 54.50
C LEU A 384 -14.78 -20.84 53.71
N TRP A 385 -15.04 -22.06 53.26
CA TRP A 385 -14.09 -22.84 52.46
C TRP A 385 -13.71 -22.12 51.17
N LEU A 386 -14.71 -21.67 50.40
CA LEU A 386 -14.49 -20.93 49.15
C LEU A 386 -13.78 -19.59 49.39
N ASN A 387 -14.15 -18.85 50.44
CA ASN A 387 -13.51 -17.58 50.79
C ASN A 387 -12.02 -17.76 51.13
N ALA A 388 -11.70 -18.83 51.86
CA ALA A 388 -10.34 -19.13 52.25
C ALA A 388 -9.49 -19.45 51.02
N LEU A 389 -10.01 -20.21 50.06
CA LEU A 389 -9.32 -20.49 48.80
C LEU A 389 -9.14 -19.25 47.92
N GLU A 390 -10.15 -18.39 47.83
CA GLU A 390 -10.06 -17.12 47.09
C GLU A 390 -9.05 -16.15 47.72
N SER A 391 -9.03 -16.03 49.05
CA SER A 391 -8.09 -15.16 49.77
C SER A 391 -6.64 -15.66 49.71
N ASP A 392 -6.45 -16.96 49.51
CA ASP A 392 -5.15 -17.60 49.23
C ASP A 392 -4.75 -17.53 47.74
N GLN A 393 -5.56 -16.87 46.89
CA GLN A 393 -5.39 -16.80 45.42
C GLN A 393 -5.39 -18.16 44.69
N ARG A 394 -5.95 -19.20 45.31
CA ARG A 394 -6.05 -20.56 44.74
C ARG A 394 -7.38 -20.73 43.99
N PHE A 395 -7.56 -19.95 42.94
CA PHE A 395 -8.83 -19.88 42.19
C PHE A 395 -9.23 -21.21 41.55
N ASP A 396 -8.30 -21.99 41.02
CA ASP A 396 -8.58 -23.34 40.47
C ASP A 396 -9.15 -24.28 41.54
N ALA A 397 -8.58 -24.23 42.75
CA ALA A 397 -9.06 -25.00 43.88
C ALA A 397 -10.44 -24.49 44.35
N ALA A 398 -10.68 -23.18 44.33
CA ALA A 398 -12.00 -22.61 44.65
C ALA A 398 -13.08 -23.07 43.67
N ILE A 399 -12.76 -23.17 42.37
CA ILE A 399 -13.67 -23.70 41.34
C ILE A 399 -14.00 -25.17 41.61
N GLN A 400 -12.99 -25.99 41.89
CA GLN A 400 -13.17 -27.40 42.22
C GLN A 400 -14.01 -27.58 43.49
N ALA A 401 -13.67 -26.86 44.55
CA ALA A 401 -14.38 -26.86 45.83
C ALA A 401 -15.85 -26.45 45.67
N GLY A 402 -16.15 -25.45 44.84
CA GLY A 402 -17.51 -25.02 44.58
C GLY A 402 -18.33 -26.10 43.87
N ASN A 403 -17.75 -26.77 42.87
CA ASN A 403 -18.41 -27.89 42.18
C ASN A 403 -18.63 -29.08 43.12
N GLU A 404 -17.64 -29.40 43.97
CA GLU A 404 -17.75 -30.47 44.97
C GLU A 404 -18.83 -30.15 46.00
N ALA A 405 -18.87 -28.93 46.52
CA ALA A 405 -19.90 -28.50 47.47
C ALA A 405 -21.32 -28.59 46.86
N LEU A 406 -21.49 -28.21 45.60
CA LEU A 406 -22.77 -28.39 44.89
C LEU A 406 -23.14 -29.87 44.71
N ALA A 407 -22.17 -30.73 44.40
CA ALA A 407 -22.37 -32.17 44.28
C ALA A 407 -22.75 -32.82 45.62
N LEU A 408 -22.25 -32.28 46.73
CA LEU A 408 -22.58 -32.71 48.10
C LEU A 408 -23.94 -32.16 48.60
N GLY A 409 -24.66 -31.37 47.81
CA GLY A 409 -26.00 -30.87 48.15
C GLY A 409 -26.02 -29.59 48.98
N ALA A 410 -24.99 -28.75 48.88
CA ALA A 410 -24.94 -27.46 49.59
C ALA A 410 -26.15 -26.57 49.26
N PRO A 411 -26.79 -25.94 50.28
CA PRO A 411 -28.06 -25.21 50.10
C PRO A 411 -27.91 -23.83 49.43
N ASN A 412 -26.70 -23.25 49.44
CA ASN A 412 -26.36 -21.90 48.96
C ASN A 412 -25.91 -21.89 47.49
N ARG A 413 -26.69 -22.53 46.61
CA ARG A 413 -26.34 -22.75 45.20
C ARG A 413 -25.94 -21.47 44.46
N ASP A 414 -26.75 -20.42 44.56
CA ASP A 414 -26.54 -19.19 43.78
C ASP A 414 -25.25 -18.45 44.21
N GLU A 415 -24.95 -18.43 45.51
CA GLU A 415 -23.72 -17.82 46.03
C GLU A 415 -22.47 -18.63 45.67
N ILE A 416 -22.55 -19.96 45.69
CA ILE A 416 -21.45 -20.83 45.23
C ILE A 416 -21.19 -20.59 43.74
N VAL A 417 -22.24 -20.58 42.92
CA VAL A 417 -22.12 -20.33 41.47
C VAL A 417 -21.53 -18.95 41.21
N ALA A 418 -21.95 -17.91 41.96
CA ALA A 418 -21.41 -16.57 41.83
C ALA A 418 -19.91 -16.50 42.16
N ARG A 419 -19.47 -17.19 43.23
CA ARG A 419 -18.04 -17.27 43.62
C ARG A 419 -17.19 -18.05 42.64
N VAL A 420 -17.68 -19.21 42.19
CA VAL A 420 -17.02 -19.99 41.13
C VAL A 420 -16.85 -19.14 39.87
N ARG A 421 -17.85 -18.32 39.51
CA ARG A 421 -17.74 -17.36 38.40
C ARG A 421 -16.65 -16.31 38.64
N LEU A 422 -16.60 -15.69 39.82
CA LEU A 422 -15.56 -14.72 40.18
C LEU A 422 -14.15 -15.34 40.16
N ALA A 423 -14.00 -16.57 40.66
CA ALA A 423 -12.74 -17.30 40.61
C ALA A 423 -12.29 -17.58 39.16
N ARG A 424 -13.21 -17.98 38.27
CA ARG A 424 -12.91 -18.12 36.83
C ARG A 424 -12.49 -16.80 36.20
N GLN A 425 -13.18 -15.71 36.55
CA GLN A 425 -12.85 -14.37 36.05
C GLN A 425 -11.45 -13.91 36.52
N ALA A 426 -11.04 -14.25 37.75
CA ALA A 426 -9.71 -13.95 38.25
C ALA A 426 -8.61 -14.67 37.44
N ILE A 427 -8.81 -15.95 37.10
CA ILE A 427 -7.89 -16.69 36.22
C ILE A 427 -7.90 -16.10 34.79
N ALA A 428 -9.09 -15.78 34.26
CA ALA A 428 -9.23 -15.16 32.95
C ALA A 428 -8.45 -13.83 32.85
N ASN A 429 -8.47 -13.01 33.90
CA ASN A 429 -7.69 -11.76 33.96
C ASN A 429 -6.17 -12.01 33.91
N GLN A 430 -5.67 -13.09 34.51
CA GLN A 430 -4.24 -13.45 34.40
C GLN A 430 -3.87 -13.79 32.95
N TYR A 431 -4.73 -14.51 32.23
CA TYR A 431 -4.53 -14.79 30.81
C TYR A 431 -4.66 -13.53 29.94
N ALA A 432 -5.57 -12.61 30.27
CA ALA A 432 -5.68 -11.33 29.59
C ALA A 432 -4.38 -10.49 29.73
N LEU A 433 -3.78 -10.42 30.93
CA LEU A 433 -2.49 -9.75 31.15
C LEU A 433 -1.35 -10.39 30.34
N LYS A 434 -1.29 -11.73 30.28
CA LYS A 434 -0.33 -12.43 29.42
C LYS A 434 -0.52 -12.09 27.94
N ALA A 435 -1.76 -11.94 27.49
CA ALA A 435 -2.04 -11.53 26.11
C ALA A 435 -1.55 -10.10 25.83
N TYR A 436 -1.77 -9.15 26.75
CA TYR A 436 -1.24 -7.78 26.63
C TYR A 436 0.29 -7.73 26.57
N GLU A 437 0.96 -8.49 27.45
CA GLU A 437 2.41 -8.60 27.44
C GLU A 437 2.95 -9.22 26.14
N ALA A 438 2.26 -10.21 25.60
CA ALA A 438 2.63 -10.81 24.32
C ALA A 438 2.44 -9.82 23.15
N LEU A 439 1.35 -9.03 23.14
CA LEU A 439 1.12 -7.98 22.15
C LEU A 439 2.20 -6.90 22.18
N SER A 440 2.61 -6.45 23.37
CA SER A 440 3.67 -5.44 23.50
C SER A 440 5.04 -5.92 23.01
N LYS A 441 5.28 -7.24 23.07
CA LYS A 441 6.49 -7.90 22.54
C LYS A 441 6.33 -8.40 21.09
N ASN A 442 5.25 -8.04 20.41
CA ASN A 442 4.90 -8.49 19.05
C ASN A 442 4.85 -10.03 18.87
N LYS A 443 4.55 -10.77 19.95
CA LYS A 443 4.34 -12.23 19.94
C LYS A 443 2.87 -12.55 19.67
N LEU A 444 2.45 -12.30 18.43
CA LEU A 444 1.02 -12.31 18.05
C LEU A 444 0.33 -13.66 18.28
N ALA A 445 1.03 -14.78 18.03
CA ALA A 445 0.47 -16.11 18.28
C ALA A 445 0.22 -16.37 19.77
N ASP A 446 1.19 -16.04 20.65
CA ASP A 446 1.06 -16.19 22.10
C ASP A 446 -0.06 -15.30 22.66
N ALA A 447 -0.20 -14.09 22.10
CA ALA A 447 -1.27 -13.16 22.44
C ALA A 447 -2.65 -13.75 22.10
N VAL A 448 -2.82 -14.29 20.90
CA VAL A 448 -4.09 -14.92 20.48
C VAL A 448 -4.42 -16.11 21.38
N GLN A 449 -3.44 -16.98 21.69
CA GLN A 449 -3.68 -18.14 22.56
C GLN A 449 -4.11 -17.72 23.97
N SER A 450 -3.41 -16.74 24.56
CA SER A 450 -3.73 -16.23 25.88
C SER A 450 -5.10 -15.55 25.92
N ALA A 451 -5.45 -14.77 24.88
CA ALA A 451 -6.75 -14.13 24.79
C ALA A 451 -7.91 -15.14 24.61
N ARG A 452 -7.70 -16.22 23.84
CA ARG A 452 -8.69 -17.32 23.72
C ARG A 452 -8.97 -17.96 25.06
N GLU A 453 -7.93 -18.19 25.86
CA GLU A 453 -8.09 -18.81 27.18
C GLU A 453 -8.81 -17.90 28.18
N ALA A 454 -8.56 -16.58 28.12
CA ALA A 454 -9.32 -15.61 28.90
C ALA A 454 -10.83 -15.67 28.57
N VAL A 455 -11.19 -15.65 27.28
CA VAL A 455 -12.58 -15.76 26.83
C VAL A 455 -13.20 -17.12 27.18
N ARG A 456 -12.44 -18.22 27.09
CA ARG A 456 -12.91 -19.57 27.46
C ARG A 456 -13.31 -19.66 28.93
N LEU A 457 -12.56 -19.00 29.80
CA LEU A 457 -12.78 -19.00 31.25
C LEU A 457 -13.91 -18.06 31.68
N ALA A 458 -14.02 -16.90 31.04
CA ALA A 458 -15.01 -15.87 31.35
C ALA A 458 -15.64 -15.29 30.05
N PRO A 459 -16.52 -16.03 29.37
CA PRO A 459 -17.08 -15.62 28.08
C PRO A 459 -18.05 -14.43 28.19
N ASP A 460 -18.56 -14.13 29.39
CA ASP A 460 -19.45 -13.00 29.69
C ASP A 460 -18.70 -11.66 29.84
N VAL A 461 -17.37 -11.66 29.81
CA VAL A 461 -16.56 -10.46 30.00
C VAL A 461 -16.24 -9.82 28.65
N ALA A 462 -16.98 -8.77 28.29
CA ALA A 462 -16.83 -8.05 27.02
C ALA A 462 -15.40 -7.56 26.74
N SER A 463 -14.64 -7.14 27.76
CA SER A 463 -13.25 -6.68 27.58
C SER A 463 -12.31 -7.82 27.15
N HIS A 464 -12.54 -9.07 27.58
CA HIS A 464 -11.76 -10.23 27.12
C HIS A 464 -12.12 -10.59 25.67
N GLN A 465 -13.39 -10.47 25.29
CA GLN A 465 -13.83 -10.67 23.91
C GLN A 465 -13.19 -9.64 22.97
N LEU A 466 -13.20 -8.37 23.34
CA LEU A 466 -12.56 -7.28 22.61
C LEU A 466 -11.03 -7.50 22.48
N LEU A 467 -10.38 -7.97 23.54
CA LEU A 467 -8.95 -8.34 23.51
C LEU A 467 -8.67 -9.46 22.51
N LEU A 468 -9.50 -10.51 22.47
CA LEU A 468 -9.36 -11.60 21.50
C LEU A 468 -9.54 -11.10 20.06
N ILE A 469 -10.57 -10.30 19.80
CA ILE A 469 -10.83 -9.70 18.49
C ILE A 469 -9.62 -8.84 18.06
N GLY A 470 -9.13 -7.99 18.95
CA GLY A 470 -7.95 -7.15 18.71
C GLY A 470 -6.67 -7.94 18.47
N ALA A 471 -6.42 -9.01 19.23
CA ALA A 471 -5.26 -9.88 19.05
C ALA A 471 -5.30 -10.62 17.70
N LEU A 472 -6.47 -11.15 17.31
CA LEU A 472 -6.65 -11.81 16.02
C LEU A 472 -6.48 -10.83 14.85
N GLN A 473 -7.02 -9.62 14.98
CA GLN A 473 -6.82 -8.56 14.00
C GLN A 473 -5.33 -8.17 13.89
N SER A 474 -4.62 -8.09 15.02
CA SER A 474 -3.18 -7.81 15.07
C SER A 474 -2.38 -8.90 14.35
N ALA A 475 -2.75 -10.17 14.55
CA ALA A 475 -2.20 -11.34 13.87
C ALA A 475 -2.55 -11.44 12.37
N GLN A 476 -3.34 -10.50 11.83
CA GLN A 476 -3.90 -10.55 10.47
C GLN A 476 -4.80 -11.78 10.22
N GLU A 477 -5.33 -12.41 11.27
CA GLU A 477 -6.31 -13.50 11.21
C GLU A 477 -7.75 -12.93 11.11
N LEU A 478 -8.00 -12.07 10.10
CA LEU A 478 -9.25 -11.33 9.97
C LEU A 478 -10.52 -12.21 9.94
N PRO A 479 -10.55 -13.38 9.25
CA PRO A 479 -11.71 -14.26 9.30
C PRO A 479 -11.98 -14.80 10.71
N ALA A 480 -10.94 -15.13 11.48
CA ALA A 480 -11.09 -15.59 12.85
C ALA A 480 -11.54 -14.46 13.78
N ALA A 481 -11.07 -13.23 13.56
CA ALA A 481 -11.52 -12.05 14.30
C ALA A 481 -13.02 -11.79 14.09
N GLU A 482 -13.52 -11.92 12.85
CA GLU A 482 -14.95 -11.76 12.53
C GLU A 482 -15.82 -12.85 13.15
N GLN A 483 -15.30 -14.09 13.22
CA GLN A 483 -15.94 -15.20 13.93
C GLN A 483 -15.99 -14.96 15.43
N ALA A 484 -14.89 -14.50 16.04
CA ALA A 484 -14.85 -14.16 17.46
C ALA A 484 -15.83 -13.04 17.80
N ALA A 485 -15.95 -12.01 16.96
CA ALA A 485 -16.93 -10.95 17.12
C ALA A 485 -18.38 -11.47 16.98
N THR A 486 -18.62 -12.45 16.10
CA THR A 486 -19.93 -13.08 15.96
C THR A 486 -20.31 -13.89 17.19
N ALA A 487 -19.40 -14.73 17.70
CA ALA A 487 -19.63 -15.51 18.93
C ALA A 487 -19.84 -14.61 20.16
N ALA A 488 -19.13 -13.48 20.22
CA ALA A 488 -19.32 -12.48 21.26
C ALA A 488 -20.74 -11.88 21.26
N LEU A 489 -21.28 -11.57 20.07
CA LEU A 489 -22.64 -11.04 19.91
C LEU A 489 -23.73 -12.09 20.14
N GLU A 490 -23.42 -13.39 20.10
CA GLU A 490 -24.35 -14.44 20.54
C GLU A 490 -24.52 -14.43 22.07
N ALA A 491 -23.47 -14.05 22.81
CA ALA A 491 -23.51 -13.94 24.27
C ALA A 491 -24.14 -12.60 24.72
N ASP A 492 -23.86 -11.51 24.01
CA ASP A 492 -24.39 -10.17 24.29
C ASP A 492 -24.79 -9.45 22.97
N PRO A 493 -26.04 -9.65 22.49
CA PRO A 493 -26.52 -9.05 21.24
C PRO A 493 -26.64 -7.52 21.29
N GLU A 494 -26.64 -6.92 22.49
CA GLU A 494 -26.77 -5.47 22.68
C GLU A 494 -25.40 -4.77 22.68
N ASN A 495 -24.29 -5.51 22.49
CA ASN A 495 -22.96 -4.94 22.50
C ASN A 495 -22.63 -4.16 21.21
N THR A 496 -23.04 -2.90 21.17
CA THR A 496 -22.83 -2.01 20.03
C THR A 496 -21.36 -1.84 19.65
N ALA A 497 -20.43 -1.88 20.61
CA ALA A 497 -19.00 -1.76 20.32
C ALA A 497 -18.47 -2.96 19.51
N ILE A 498 -18.82 -4.18 19.93
CA ILE A 498 -18.44 -5.40 19.20
C ILE A 498 -19.12 -5.45 17.83
N GLN A 499 -20.37 -5.00 17.73
CA GLN A 499 -21.10 -4.96 16.46
C GLN A 499 -20.47 -3.98 15.45
N LEU A 500 -20.08 -2.77 15.89
CA LEU A 500 -19.37 -1.81 15.05
C LEU A 500 -17.98 -2.31 14.64
N LEU A 501 -17.25 -2.99 15.54
CA LEU A 501 -15.97 -3.63 15.20
C LEU A 501 -16.15 -4.77 14.19
N ARG A 502 -17.22 -5.57 14.31
CA ARG A 502 -17.55 -6.60 13.32
C ARG A 502 -17.85 -5.99 11.95
N ALA A 503 -18.58 -4.87 11.91
CA ALA A 503 -18.83 -4.13 10.66
C ALA A 503 -17.50 -3.73 9.99
N TYR A 504 -16.57 -3.19 10.77
CA TYR A 504 -15.24 -2.83 10.29
C TYR A 504 -14.42 -4.05 9.79
N LEU A 505 -14.41 -5.16 10.55
CA LEU A 505 -13.75 -6.41 10.13
C LEU A 505 -14.34 -6.99 8.85
N ARG A 506 -15.67 -6.95 8.71
CA ARG A 506 -16.36 -7.37 7.48
C ARG A 506 -15.98 -6.50 6.29
N GLN A 507 -15.87 -5.18 6.49
CA GLN A 507 -15.37 -4.29 5.46
C GLN A 507 -13.90 -4.60 5.09
N GLN A 508 -13.05 -4.94 6.06
CA GLN A 508 -11.68 -5.42 5.79
C GLN A 508 -11.63 -6.72 4.99
N LEU A 509 -12.63 -7.59 5.17
CA LEU A 509 -12.81 -8.83 4.41
C LEU A 509 -13.50 -8.63 3.05
N GLY A 510 -13.78 -7.39 2.63
CA GLY A 510 -14.50 -7.08 1.39
C GLY A 510 -16.01 -7.38 1.44
N ARG A 511 -16.56 -7.69 2.61
CA ARG A 511 -17.98 -8.02 2.83
C ARG A 511 -18.79 -6.75 3.12
N SER A 512 -18.80 -5.80 2.18
CA SER A 512 -19.37 -4.47 2.39
C SER A 512 -20.87 -4.46 2.71
N GLU A 513 -21.65 -5.35 2.11
CA GLU A 513 -23.09 -5.45 2.40
C GLU A 513 -23.34 -5.91 3.84
N ALA A 514 -22.65 -6.96 4.29
CA ALA A 514 -22.74 -7.45 5.65
C ALA A 514 -22.22 -6.43 6.69
N ALA A 515 -21.22 -5.63 6.32
CA ALA A 515 -20.76 -4.52 7.15
C ALA A 515 -21.86 -3.45 7.33
N GLN A 516 -22.55 -3.08 6.25
CA GLN A 516 -23.64 -2.10 6.31
C GLN A 516 -24.87 -2.62 7.07
N GLN A 517 -25.13 -3.92 7.04
CA GLN A 517 -26.18 -4.56 7.86
C GLN A 517 -25.89 -4.41 9.36
N ASP A 518 -24.64 -4.56 9.79
CA ASP A 518 -24.25 -4.32 11.19
C ASP A 518 -24.45 -2.86 11.60
N ILE A 519 -24.13 -1.90 10.70
CA ILE A 519 -24.41 -0.47 10.92
C ILE A 519 -25.90 -0.20 11.09
N ASP A 520 -26.75 -0.76 10.21
CA ASP A 520 -28.19 -0.57 10.28
C ASP A 520 -28.80 -1.19 11.54
N ALA A 521 -28.30 -2.35 11.97
CA ALA A 521 -28.73 -3.00 13.19
C ALA A 521 -28.41 -2.15 14.44
N VAL A 522 -27.22 -1.54 14.52
CA VAL A 522 -26.89 -0.61 15.61
C VAL A 522 -27.82 0.60 15.60
N LEU A 523 -28.07 1.20 14.42
CA LEU A 523 -28.98 2.34 14.29
C LEU A 523 -30.44 2.01 14.60
N ALA A 524 -30.84 0.74 14.52
CA ALA A 524 -32.20 0.30 14.84
C ALA A 524 -32.47 0.21 16.36
N HIS A 525 -31.43 0.17 17.20
CA HIS A 525 -31.62 0.20 18.65
C HIS A 525 -32.25 1.52 19.11
N ASP A 526 -33.23 1.40 20.00
CA ASP A 526 -33.97 2.51 20.61
C ASP A 526 -33.24 3.12 21.83
N TRP A 527 -32.30 2.38 22.41
CA TRP A 527 -31.57 2.76 23.61
C TRP A 527 -30.24 3.49 23.37
N ILE A 528 -29.73 3.55 22.13
CA ILE A 528 -28.52 4.33 21.81
C ILE A 528 -28.82 5.84 21.83
N ASP A 529 -27.92 6.61 22.42
CA ASP A 529 -28.05 8.06 22.50
C ASP A 529 -27.75 8.78 21.17
N ASP A 530 -28.02 10.08 21.10
CA ASP A 530 -27.83 10.87 19.88
C ASP A 530 -26.36 10.95 19.44
N ALA A 531 -25.42 10.92 20.39
CA ALA A 531 -23.99 10.98 20.09
C ALA A 531 -23.52 9.67 19.44
N GLN A 532 -23.88 8.53 20.03
CA GLN A 532 -23.58 7.21 19.51
C GLN A 532 -24.26 6.95 18.17
N ARG A 533 -25.51 7.43 18.01
CA ARG A 533 -26.24 7.36 16.74
C ARG A 533 -25.57 8.20 15.65
N ARG A 534 -25.07 9.39 15.99
CA ARG A 534 -24.28 10.22 15.07
C ARG A 534 -22.98 9.54 14.67
N ASP A 535 -22.23 9.04 15.65
CA ASP A 535 -20.93 8.40 15.44
C ASP A 535 -21.06 7.12 14.60
N THR A 536 -22.11 6.32 14.84
CA THR A 536 -22.45 5.15 14.02
C THR A 536 -22.71 5.53 12.56
N ARG A 537 -23.40 6.65 12.29
CA ARG A 537 -23.61 7.15 10.91
C ARG A 537 -22.30 7.55 10.25
N LEU A 538 -21.40 8.22 10.98
CA LEU A 538 -20.09 8.62 10.45
C LEU A 538 -19.22 7.40 10.13
N ILE A 539 -19.17 6.41 11.04
CA ILE A 539 -18.46 5.14 10.82
C ILE A 539 -19.07 4.41 9.61
N GLY A 540 -20.40 4.28 9.54
CA GLY A 540 -21.05 3.62 8.41
C GLY A 540 -20.78 4.31 7.07
N ALA A 541 -20.77 5.65 7.05
CA ALA A 541 -20.42 6.43 5.87
C ALA A 541 -18.95 6.23 5.48
N ASP A 542 -18.04 6.14 6.44
CA ASP A 542 -16.63 5.81 6.20
C ASP A 542 -16.47 4.42 5.58
N LEU A 543 -17.16 3.40 6.09
CA LEU A 543 -17.13 2.05 5.51
C LEU A 543 -17.70 2.04 4.08
N ALA A 544 -18.74 2.82 3.80
CA ALA A 544 -19.31 2.97 2.46
C ALA A 544 -18.34 3.70 1.50
N LEU A 545 -17.65 4.75 1.96
CA LEU A 545 -16.57 5.40 1.20
C LEU A 545 -15.41 4.43 0.92
N ALA A 546 -15.04 3.61 1.90
CA ALA A 546 -14.07 2.52 1.75
C ALA A 546 -14.59 1.37 0.88
N ALA A 547 -15.89 1.32 0.54
CA ALA A 547 -16.45 0.43 -0.46
C ALA A 547 -16.52 1.09 -1.85
N ALA A 548 -16.29 2.40 -1.95
CA ALA A 548 -16.60 3.24 -3.11
C ALA A 548 -18.10 3.28 -3.46
N ASP A 549 -18.95 3.27 -2.42
CA ASP A 549 -20.41 3.41 -2.50
C ASP A 549 -20.84 4.81 -2.02
N PRO A 550 -20.87 5.82 -2.91
CA PRO A 550 -21.21 7.19 -2.54
C PRO A 550 -22.69 7.36 -2.20
N GLU A 551 -23.58 6.55 -2.78
CA GLU A 551 -25.01 6.64 -2.52
C GLU A 551 -25.32 6.25 -1.08
N ARG A 552 -24.76 5.12 -0.63
CA ARG A 552 -24.92 4.67 0.75
C ARG A 552 -24.28 5.64 1.75
N ALA A 553 -23.09 6.15 1.43
CA ALA A 553 -22.42 7.15 2.28
C ALA A 553 -23.29 8.40 2.44
N LEU A 554 -23.86 8.93 1.36
CA LEU A 554 -24.73 10.11 1.40
C LEU A 554 -26.05 9.83 2.15
N ALA A 555 -26.63 8.65 1.99
CA ALA A 555 -27.85 8.26 2.71
C ALA A 555 -27.66 8.25 4.23
N LEU A 556 -26.54 7.69 4.73
CA LEU A 556 -26.20 7.69 6.16
C LEU A 556 -25.93 9.10 6.71
N LEU A 557 -25.42 10.00 5.86
CA LEU A 557 -25.10 11.39 6.25
C LEU A 557 -26.30 12.34 6.11
N ALA A 558 -27.37 11.96 5.44
CA ALA A 558 -28.55 12.81 5.20
C ALA A 558 -29.25 13.29 6.49
N PRO A 559 -29.37 12.47 7.57
CA PRO A 559 -29.96 12.91 8.83
C PRO A 559 -29.09 13.87 9.65
N LEU A 560 -27.80 14.03 9.30
CA LEU A 560 -26.87 14.91 10.04
C LEU A 560 -26.97 16.35 9.51
N PRO A 561 -26.87 17.37 10.39
CA PRO A 561 -27.05 18.76 10.00
C PRO A 561 -25.99 19.24 8.97
N SER A 562 -26.37 20.22 8.14
CA SER A 562 -25.44 20.99 7.31
C SER A 562 -24.59 21.90 8.21
N GLY A 563 -23.25 21.82 8.12
CA GLY A 563 -22.32 22.50 9.02
C GLY A 563 -21.64 21.58 10.04
N ASP A 564 -22.01 20.30 10.09
CA ASP A 564 -21.20 19.27 10.74
C ASP A 564 -19.93 19.01 9.92
N ALA A 565 -18.79 19.50 10.39
CA ALA A 565 -17.52 19.45 9.66
C ALA A 565 -17.08 18.02 9.29
N GLN A 566 -17.31 17.03 10.16
CA GLN A 566 -16.95 15.63 9.92
C GLN A 566 -17.86 15.02 8.85
N ALA A 567 -19.16 15.32 8.89
CA ALA A 567 -20.11 14.89 7.87
C ALA A 567 -19.85 15.56 6.53
N ASP A 568 -19.57 16.88 6.52
CA ASP A 568 -19.29 17.65 5.31
C ASP A 568 -18.03 17.16 4.59
N GLN A 569 -16.99 16.79 5.34
CA GLN A 569 -15.79 16.18 4.77
C GLN A 569 -16.12 14.87 4.02
N ARG A 570 -16.99 14.03 4.59
CA ARG A 570 -17.41 12.75 3.98
C ARG A 570 -18.33 12.96 2.78
N ARG A 571 -19.22 13.96 2.82
CA ARG A 571 -20.05 14.38 1.66
C ARG A 571 -19.17 14.81 0.49
N GLN A 572 -18.12 15.59 0.75
CA GLN A 572 -17.16 16.00 -0.29
C GLN A 572 -16.35 14.82 -0.84
N ALA A 573 -16.01 13.84 -0.01
CA ALA A 573 -15.35 12.62 -0.46
C ALA A 573 -16.28 11.79 -1.37
N ALA A 574 -17.54 11.60 -0.96
CA ALA A 574 -18.55 10.90 -1.75
C ALA A 574 -18.78 11.56 -3.12
N ALA A 575 -18.89 12.89 -3.16
CA ALA A 575 -19.11 13.64 -4.40
C ALA A 575 -17.97 13.54 -5.43
N LYS A 576 -16.76 13.15 -5.02
CA LYS A 576 -15.62 12.95 -5.93
C LYS A 576 -15.62 11.58 -6.60
N ILE A 577 -16.26 10.59 -5.97
CA ILE A 577 -16.34 9.22 -6.49
C ILE A 577 -17.14 9.25 -7.79
N GLY A 578 -16.58 8.67 -8.86
CA GLY A 578 -17.19 8.67 -10.19
C GLY A 578 -17.00 9.95 -11.01
N GLY A 579 -16.33 10.98 -10.49
CA GLY A 579 -16.01 12.21 -11.23
C GLY A 579 -14.88 12.05 -12.27
N TRP A 580 -14.78 13.01 -13.20
CA TRP A 580 -13.72 13.03 -14.22
C TRP A 580 -12.32 13.10 -13.57
N GLY A 581 -11.50 12.06 -13.76
CA GLY A 581 -10.17 11.92 -13.17
C GLY A 581 -10.11 11.10 -11.87
N TRP A 582 -11.25 10.66 -11.33
CA TRP A 582 -11.27 9.71 -10.21
C TRP A 582 -10.94 8.29 -10.68
N SER A 583 -10.17 7.56 -9.88
CA SER A 583 -9.81 6.17 -10.11
C SER A 583 -9.96 5.35 -8.82
N THR A 584 -10.01 4.03 -8.95
CA THR A 584 -9.96 3.11 -7.80
C THR A 584 -8.67 3.25 -6.98
N ALA A 585 -7.62 3.86 -7.52
CA ALA A 585 -6.39 4.18 -6.78
C ALA A 585 -6.54 5.38 -5.83
N ASP A 586 -7.53 6.25 -6.05
CA ASP A 586 -7.86 7.35 -5.15
C ASP A 586 -8.72 6.90 -3.96
N LYS A 587 -9.21 5.65 -4.01
CA LYS A 587 -9.91 5.00 -2.91
C LYS A 587 -8.94 4.82 -1.74
N LEU A 588 -9.32 5.36 -0.58
CA LEU A 588 -8.60 5.09 0.65
C LEU A 588 -8.91 3.66 1.12
N ASP A 589 -7.90 2.95 1.58
CA ASP A 589 -8.06 1.64 2.22
C ASP A 589 -8.96 1.80 3.46
N VAL A 590 -9.74 0.77 3.79
CA VAL A 590 -10.61 0.79 4.98
C VAL A 590 -9.83 1.11 6.27
N ALA A 591 -8.54 0.74 6.35
CA ALA A 591 -7.68 1.08 7.48
C ALA A 591 -7.43 2.59 7.65
N ALA A 592 -7.59 3.40 6.59
CA ALA A 592 -7.55 4.85 6.69
C ALA A 592 -8.77 5.42 7.47
N TYR A 593 -9.82 4.62 7.58
CA TYR A 593 -11.06 4.92 8.29
C TYR A 593 -11.24 4.08 9.55
N ALA A 594 -10.17 3.50 10.08
CA ALA A 594 -10.23 2.66 11.27
C ALA A 594 -10.90 3.40 12.45
N PRO A 595 -12.00 2.88 13.00
CA PRO A 595 -12.66 3.53 14.13
C PRO A 595 -11.81 3.43 15.41
N LEU A 596 -12.06 4.34 16.36
CA LEU A 596 -11.36 4.43 17.63
C LEU A 596 -12.18 3.76 18.74
N GLN A 597 -11.67 2.74 19.42
CA GLN A 597 -12.32 2.10 20.58
C GLN A 597 -11.88 2.71 21.93
N LEU A 598 -12.59 3.72 22.41
CA LEU A 598 -12.26 4.38 23.67
C LEU A 598 -12.81 3.58 24.85
N CYS A 599 -11.90 3.01 25.64
CA CYS A 599 -12.24 2.28 26.86
C CYS A 599 -12.11 3.19 28.08
N ARG A 600 -13.07 3.06 29.01
CA ARG A 600 -13.05 3.70 30.33
C ARG A 600 -13.37 2.67 31.40
N ASP A 601 -12.66 2.75 32.51
CA ASP A 601 -12.96 1.92 33.66
C ASP A 601 -14.16 2.46 34.43
N THR A 602 -15.09 1.58 34.75
CA THR A 602 -16.24 1.88 35.60
C THR A 602 -16.21 0.96 36.82
N PRO A 603 -16.93 1.29 37.91
CA PRO A 603 -17.09 0.38 39.07
C PRO A 603 -17.69 -0.99 38.71
N TYR A 604 -18.26 -1.14 37.52
CA TYR A 604 -18.90 -2.36 37.02
C TYR A 604 -18.06 -3.08 35.95
N GLY A 605 -16.85 -2.59 35.66
CA GLY A 605 -15.94 -3.13 34.64
C GLY A 605 -15.51 -2.09 33.59
N THR A 606 -14.57 -2.46 32.73
CA THR A 606 -14.13 -1.63 31.61
C THR A 606 -15.19 -1.62 30.52
N VAL A 607 -15.68 -0.44 30.14
CA VAL A 607 -16.65 -0.25 29.06
C VAL A 607 -15.93 0.45 27.92
N CYS A 608 -16.06 -0.08 26.70
CA CYS A 608 -15.46 0.49 25.51
C CYS A 608 -16.53 0.98 24.54
N GLU A 609 -16.34 2.18 24.01
CA GLU A 609 -17.19 2.79 22.98
C GLU A 609 -16.40 2.98 21.69
N VAL A 610 -17.06 2.82 20.55
CA VAL A 610 -16.43 2.92 19.22
C VAL A 610 -16.83 4.24 18.57
N HIS A 611 -15.83 5.05 18.23
CA HIS A 611 -15.98 6.38 17.67
C HIS A 611 -15.39 6.47 16.25
N PRO A 612 -15.84 7.42 15.42
CA PRO A 612 -15.20 7.70 14.14
C PRO A 612 -13.75 8.13 14.34
N TRP A 613 -12.91 7.87 13.34
CA TRP A 613 -11.47 8.12 13.40
C TRP A 613 -11.07 9.58 13.69
N ASP A 614 -11.96 10.54 13.39
CA ASP A 614 -11.79 11.98 13.60
C ASP A 614 -12.62 12.54 14.76
N ALA A 615 -13.11 11.69 15.68
CA ALA A 615 -13.90 12.12 16.82
C ALA A 615 -13.23 13.24 17.65
N PRO A 616 -13.89 14.39 17.87
CA PRO A 616 -13.35 15.48 18.66
C PRO A 616 -13.32 15.13 20.15
N GLY A 617 -12.27 15.55 20.87
CA GLY A 617 -12.16 15.36 22.33
C GLY A 617 -11.44 14.08 22.77
N THR A 618 -10.91 13.29 21.83
CA THR A 618 -9.96 12.22 22.17
C THR A 618 -8.58 12.86 22.42
N ASP A 619 -8.29 13.24 23.66
CA ASP A 619 -7.01 13.85 24.05
C ASP A 619 -5.80 12.90 23.96
N ASN A 620 -5.93 11.76 23.27
CA ASN A 620 -4.81 10.86 22.96
C ASN A 620 -4.18 11.23 21.59
N PRO A 621 -3.10 12.03 21.56
CA PRO A 621 -2.41 12.37 20.31
C PRO A 621 -1.83 11.15 19.58
N ALA A 622 -1.50 10.05 20.28
CA ALA A 622 -0.93 8.86 19.65
C ALA A 622 -1.93 8.15 18.74
N ALA A 623 -3.17 7.95 19.23
CA ALA A 623 -4.25 7.35 18.44
C ALA A 623 -4.54 8.16 17.16
N ARG A 624 -4.56 9.49 17.29
CA ARG A 624 -4.78 10.39 16.14
C ARG A 624 -3.60 10.38 15.17
N ALA A 625 -2.37 10.23 15.65
CA ALA A 625 -1.20 10.12 14.79
C ALA A 625 -1.26 8.86 13.92
N TYR A 626 -1.66 7.71 14.48
CA TYR A 626 -1.86 6.48 13.72
C TYR A 626 -2.95 6.62 12.66
N ALA A 627 -4.08 7.26 12.99
CA ALA A 627 -5.14 7.53 12.02
C ALA A 627 -4.67 8.43 10.87
N ALA A 628 -3.98 9.54 11.20
CA ALA A 628 -3.40 10.45 10.22
C ALA A 628 -2.35 9.74 9.32
N TYR A 629 -1.54 8.85 9.91
CA TYR A 629 -0.57 8.04 9.17
C TYR A 629 -1.27 7.11 8.17
N GLY A 630 -2.33 6.41 8.58
CA GLY A 630 -3.15 5.55 7.71
C GLY A 630 -3.77 6.30 6.53
N GLN A 631 -4.14 7.56 6.74
CA GLN A 631 -4.66 8.46 5.69
C GLN A 631 -3.59 9.10 4.81
N LYS A 632 -2.32 8.74 5.01
CA LYS A 632 -1.16 9.34 4.31
C LYS A 632 -1.01 10.84 4.58
N ARG A 633 -1.59 11.35 5.69
CA ARG A 633 -1.42 12.72 6.18
C ARG A 633 -0.18 12.78 7.06
N TYR A 634 0.98 12.48 6.48
CA TYR A 634 2.22 12.28 7.24
C TYR A 634 2.64 13.50 8.06
N ALA A 635 2.43 14.72 7.55
CA ALA A 635 2.71 15.95 8.30
C ALA A 635 1.88 16.04 9.59
N ASP A 636 0.58 15.73 9.52
CA ASP A 636 -0.30 15.72 10.69
C ASP A 636 0.08 14.58 11.64
N ALA A 637 0.41 13.40 11.10
CA ALA A 637 0.86 12.25 11.87
C ALA A 637 2.14 12.56 12.66
N ILE A 638 3.12 13.24 12.06
CA ILE A 638 4.37 13.66 12.71
C ILE A 638 4.07 14.69 13.80
N ALA A 639 3.24 15.69 13.53
CA ALA A 639 2.88 16.71 14.52
C ALA A 639 2.19 16.08 15.75
N LEU A 640 1.26 15.16 15.51
CA LEU A 640 0.55 14.44 16.57
C LEU A 640 1.48 13.47 17.32
N ALA A 641 2.36 12.75 16.62
CA ALA A 641 3.33 11.86 17.27
C ALA A 641 4.34 12.63 18.13
N ARG A 642 4.80 13.81 17.67
CA ARG A 642 5.65 14.70 18.49
C ARG A 642 4.93 15.15 19.75
N ARG A 643 3.64 15.48 19.65
CA ARG A 643 2.81 15.83 20.80
C ARG A 643 2.66 14.64 21.77
N ALA A 644 2.44 13.42 21.26
CA ALA A 644 2.35 12.21 22.09
C ALA A 644 3.64 11.94 22.88
N VAL A 645 4.80 12.12 22.23
CA VAL A 645 6.11 12.01 22.91
C VAL A 645 6.34 13.15 23.90
N ALA A 646 5.91 14.37 23.59
CA ALA A 646 6.03 15.49 24.53
C ALA A 646 5.18 15.31 25.80
N GLU A 647 4.00 14.69 25.67
CA GLU A 647 3.11 14.39 26.79
C GLU A 647 3.60 13.19 27.62
N GLN A 648 4.19 12.17 26.99
CA GLN A 648 4.76 10.99 27.66
C GLN A 648 6.13 10.61 27.07
N PRO A 649 7.23 11.25 27.52
CA PRO A 649 8.56 11.05 26.94
C PRO A 649 9.11 9.63 27.11
N ASP A 650 8.80 9.00 28.23
CA ASP A 650 9.32 7.68 28.59
C ASP A 650 8.48 6.53 28.00
N ASN A 651 7.39 6.84 27.30
CA ASN A 651 6.53 5.83 26.67
C ASN A 651 7.18 5.31 25.37
N ALA A 652 7.68 4.07 25.40
CA ALA A 652 8.32 3.42 24.27
C ALA A 652 7.42 3.33 23.02
N ALA A 653 6.11 3.13 23.19
CA ALA A 653 5.16 3.07 22.06
C ALA A 653 5.03 4.43 21.36
N ASN A 654 5.03 5.54 22.11
CA ASN A 654 5.02 6.88 21.55
C ASN A 654 6.34 7.20 20.82
N GLN A 655 7.48 6.77 21.38
CA GLN A 655 8.77 6.92 20.72
C GLN A 655 8.82 6.18 19.39
N ASN A 656 8.33 4.94 19.36
CA ASN A 656 8.25 4.15 18.13
C ASN A 656 7.31 4.80 17.08
N LEU A 657 6.11 5.21 17.51
CA LEU A 657 5.16 5.93 16.66
C LEU A 657 5.80 7.16 16.00
N LEU A 658 6.54 7.97 16.76
CA LEU A 658 7.22 9.14 16.21
C LEU A 658 8.28 8.74 15.17
N THR A 659 9.09 7.72 15.45
CA THR A 659 10.07 7.19 14.48
C THR A 659 9.39 6.70 13.20
N ILE A 660 8.25 6.00 13.30
CA ILE A 660 7.46 5.54 12.15
C ILE A 660 6.89 6.71 11.35
N ALA A 661 6.35 7.72 12.03
CA ALA A 661 5.78 8.91 11.39
C ALA A 661 6.86 9.71 10.65
N LEU A 662 8.00 9.96 11.30
CA LEU A 662 9.16 10.65 10.73
C LEU A 662 9.73 9.93 9.51
N ALA A 663 9.76 8.59 9.53
CA ALA A 663 10.23 7.78 8.42
C ALA A 663 9.39 7.98 7.12
N ALA A 664 8.13 8.42 7.24
CA ALA A 664 7.27 8.77 6.11
C ALA A 664 7.30 10.27 5.75
N GLY A 665 8.09 11.07 6.45
CA GLY A 665 8.18 12.51 6.30
C GLY A 665 9.14 12.99 5.21
N THR A 666 9.50 14.27 5.30
CA THR A 666 10.49 14.97 4.48
C THR A 666 11.92 14.43 4.70
N PRO A 667 12.89 14.70 3.82
CA PRO A 667 14.27 14.23 4.01
C PRO A 667 14.88 14.58 5.39
N PRO A 668 14.69 15.80 5.95
CA PRO A 668 15.14 16.09 7.31
C PRO A 668 14.48 15.23 8.38
N GLU A 669 13.18 14.96 8.25
CA GLU A 669 12.43 14.11 9.19
C GLU A 669 12.87 12.64 9.10
N ARG A 670 13.15 12.13 7.89
CA ARG A 670 13.72 10.78 7.72
C ARG A 670 15.12 10.66 8.33
N LYS A 671 15.92 11.71 8.25
CA LYS A 671 17.22 11.77 8.93
C LYS A 671 17.06 11.74 10.45
N GLU A 672 16.08 12.47 11.00
CA GLU A 672 15.73 12.38 12.42
C GLU A 672 15.30 10.95 12.81
N ALA A 673 14.53 10.26 11.96
CA ALA A 673 14.16 8.86 12.19
C ALA A 673 15.38 7.91 12.20
N LEU A 674 16.34 8.11 11.29
CA LEU A 674 17.61 7.36 11.27
C LEU A 674 18.40 7.58 12.57
N GLU A 675 18.56 8.83 13.01
CA GLU A 675 19.28 9.17 14.24
C GLU A 675 18.61 8.53 15.47
N ARG A 676 17.27 8.54 15.52
CA ARG A 676 16.49 7.87 16.56
C ARG A 676 16.73 6.35 16.59
N LEU A 677 16.73 5.70 15.42
CA LEU A 677 17.02 4.27 15.31
C LEU A 677 18.47 3.94 15.68
N ASP A 678 19.43 4.78 15.31
CA ASP A 678 20.83 4.60 15.68
C ASP A 678 21.05 4.67 17.19
N VAL A 679 20.33 5.57 17.89
CA VAL A 679 20.34 5.64 19.35
C VAL A 679 19.69 4.39 19.96
N ALA A 680 18.54 3.96 19.45
CA ALA A 680 17.83 2.78 19.94
C ALA A 680 18.65 1.49 19.76
N LEU A 681 19.25 1.30 18.59
CA LEU A 681 20.08 0.13 18.27
C LEU A 681 21.41 0.08 19.05
N LYS A 682 21.88 1.20 19.63
CA LYS A 682 22.99 1.14 20.60
C LYS A 682 22.58 0.47 21.91
N ALA A 683 21.32 0.65 22.33
CA ALA A 683 20.79 0.01 23.53
C ALA A 683 20.38 -1.44 23.27
N THR A 684 19.82 -1.73 22.08
CA THR A 684 19.37 -3.07 21.66
C THR A 684 19.92 -3.44 20.28
N PRO A 685 21.20 -3.85 20.18
CA PRO A 685 21.86 -4.10 18.89
C PRO A 685 21.25 -5.23 18.04
N ASP A 686 20.65 -6.22 18.71
CA ASP A 686 20.10 -7.42 18.08
C ASP A 686 18.58 -7.33 17.82
N ASP A 687 17.99 -6.13 17.87
CA ASP A 687 16.57 -5.94 17.54
C ASP A 687 16.35 -5.99 16.02
N ALA A 688 15.84 -7.13 15.55
CA ALA A 688 15.59 -7.38 14.13
C ALA A 688 14.61 -6.39 13.49
N ALA A 689 13.61 -5.90 14.24
CA ALA A 689 12.61 -4.98 13.71
C ALA A 689 13.22 -3.58 13.49
N MET A 690 14.03 -3.10 14.44
CA MET A 690 14.75 -1.83 14.32
C MET A 690 15.79 -1.86 13.21
N LEU A 691 16.55 -2.96 13.08
CA LEU A 691 17.51 -3.16 11.98
C LEU A 691 16.81 -3.08 10.62
N ARG A 692 15.70 -3.82 10.43
CA ARG A 692 14.91 -3.76 9.20
C ARG A 692 14.36 -2.36 8.93
N GLN A 693 13.85 -1.67 9.94
CA GLN A 693 13.30 -0.32 9.78
C GLN A 693 14.38 0.67 9.32
N ARG A 694 15.59 0.57 9.89
CA ARG A 694 16.74 1.38 9.46
C ARG A 694 17.19 1.02 8.05
N ALA A 695 17.21 -0.27 7.71
CA ALA A 695 17.52 -0.73 6.35
C ALA A 695 16.59 -0.13 5.29
N TYR A 696 15.27 -0.08 5.54
CA TYR A 696 14.33 0.58 4.63
C TYR A 696 14.59 2.08 4.49
N LEU A 697 15.02 2.76 5.56
CA LEU A 697 15.40 4.16 5.49
C LEU A 697 16.70 4.37 4.71
N TYR A 698 17.69 3.49 4.86
CA TYR A 698 18.90 3.50 4.03
C TYR A 698 18.58 3.32 2.55
N LEU A 699 17.65 2.43 2.20
CA LEU A 699 17.18 2.30 0.82
C LEU A 699 16.49 3.57 0.32
N ALA A 700 15.71 4.23 1.16
CA ALA A 700 15.05 5.49 0.82
C ALA A 700 16.03 6.66 0.67
N ASP A 701 17.22 6.57 1.27
CA ASP A 701 18.29 7.56 1.21
C ASP A 701 19.41 7.19 0.21
N ASP A 702 19.17 6.21 -0.67
CA ASP A 702 20.12 5.71 -1.69
C ASP A 702 21.43 5.15 -1.12
N GLN A 703 21.34 4.49 0.05
CA GLN A 703 22.44 3.82 0.76
C GLN A 703 22.26 2.28 0.78
N PRO A 704 22.22 1.59 -0.37
CA PRO A 704 21.82 0.18 -0.43
C PRO A 704 22.81 -0.79 0.23
N ALA A 705 24.09 -0.43 0.35
CA ALA A 705 25.08 -1.26 1.03
C ALA A 705 24.81 -1.36 2.55
N LEU A 706 24.46 -0.24 3.17
CA LEU A 706 24.09 -0.19 4.59
C LEU A 706 22.75 -0.88 4.84
N ALA A 707 21.80 -0.71 3.92
CA ALA A 707 20.54 -1.46 3.97
C ALA A 707 20.77 -2.97 3.91
N LEU A 708 21.61 -3.44 2.99
CA LEU A 708 21.94 -4.86 2.87
C LEU A 708 22.60 -5.39 4.15
N GLN A 709 23.51 -4.62 4.76
CA GLN A 709 24.13 -4.97 6.02
C GLN A 709 23.09 -5.16 7.13
N ASP A 710 22.16 -4.23 7.28
CA ASP A 710 21.12 -4.30 8.31
C ASP A 710 20.12 -5.44 8.07
N PHE A 711 19.72 -5.71 6.82
CA PHE A 711 18.86 -6.86 6.53
C PHE A 711 19.56 -8.19 6.82
N VAL A 712 20.85 -8.33 6.50
CA VAL A 712 21.64 -9.52 6.85
C VAL A 712 21.79 -9.64 8.37
N ALA A 713 22.06 -8.54 9.07
CA ALA A 713 22.13 -8.51 10.52
C ALA A 713 20.79 -8.93 11.15
N ALA A 714 19.67 -8.38 10.66
CA ALA A 714 18.33 -8.76 11.11
C ALA A 714 18.07 -10.25 10.93
N ARG A 715 18.44 -10.86 9.79
CA ARG A 715 18.32 -12.31 9.58
C ARG A 715 19.19 -13.10 10.56
N SER A 716 20.41 -12.63 10.85
CA SER A 716 21.33 -13.32 11.75
C SER A 716 20.84 -13.42 13.20
N THR A 717 19.93 -12.53 13.62
CA THR A 717 19.29 -12.60 14.95
C THR A 717 18.39 -13.82 15.13
N GLY A 718 17.92 -14.45 14.03
CA GLY A 718 16.88 -15.48 14.06
C GLY A 718 15.47 -14.98 14.37
N GLN A 719 15.30 -13.67 14.61
CA GLN A 719 14.02 -13.05 14.97
C GLN A 719 13.36 -12.32 13.79
N ALA A 720 14.08 -12.09 12.68
CA ALA A 720 13.50 -11.51 11.47
C ALA A 720 12.46 -12.45 10.83
N PRO A 721 11.42 -11.92 10.17
CA PRO A 721 10.44 -12.75 9.49
C PRO A 721 11.10 -13.51 8.33
N PRO A 722 10.61 -14.72 7.96
CA PRO A 722 11.18 -15.51 6.87
C PRO A 722 11.27 -14.76 5.52
N THR A 723 10.37 -13.80 5.28
CA THR A 723 10.34 -12.96 4.08
C THR A 723 11.50 -11.96 3.99
N ASN A 724 12.34 -11.82 5.02
CA ASN A 724 13.53 -10.95 5.01
C ASN A 724 14.48 -11.25 3.84
N ILE A 725 14.50 -12.50 3.35
CA ILE A 725 15.29 -12.87 2.19
C ILE A 725 14.92 -12.08 0.92
N LEU A 726 13.65 -11.68 0.78
CA LEU A 726 13.19 -10.84 -0.31
C LEU A 726 13.77 -9.43 -0.17
N ASP A 727 13.73 -8.86 1.04
CA ASP A 727 14.30 -7.53 1.33
C ASP A 727 15.82 -7.51 1.07
N GLU A 728 16.54 -8.55 1.50
CA GLU A 728 17.97 -8.73 1.22
C GLU A 728 18.22 -8.82 -0.29
N ALA A 729 17.39 -9.55 -1.04
CA ALA A 729 17.55 -9.68 -2.48
C ALA A 729 17.34 -8.35 -3.20
N TYR A 730 16.34 -7.54 -2.80
CA TYR A 730 16.14 -6.21 -3.37
C TYR A 730 17.30 -5.26 -3.01
N ALA A 731 17.78 -5.27 -1.77
CA ALA A 731 18.95 -4.51 -1.36
C ALA A 731 20.22 -4.95 -2.13
N THR A 732 20.40 -6.25 -2.35
CA THR A 732 21.48 -6.82 -3.18
C THR A 732 21.38 -6.40 -4.63
N ALA A 733 20.17 -6.34 -5.19
CA ALA A 733 19.98 -5.78 -6.52
C ALA A 733 20.40 -4.30 -6.52
N ALA A 734 19.98 -3.54 -5.50
CA ALA A 734 20.27 -2.11 -5.33
C ALA A 734 21.76 -1.77 -5.24
N THR A 735 22.59 -2.64 -4.67
CA THR A 735 24.06 -2.50 -4.68
C THR A 735 24.70 -2.75 -6.04
N GLY A 736 23.92 -3.22 -7.02
CA GLY A 736 24.37 -3.52 -8.39
C GLY A 736 24.49 -5.01 -8.70
N ASN A 737 24.42 -5.89 -7.70
CA ASN A 737 24.57 -7.34 -7.90
C ASN A 737 23.24 -8.01 -8.28
N ARG A 738 22.74 -7.70 -9.48
CA ARG A 738 21.49 -8.26 -10.01
C ARG A 738 21.50 -9.79 -10.17
N PRO A 739 22.59 -10.44 -10.61
CA PRO A 739 22.63 -11.90 -10.71
C PRO A 739 22.45 -12.60 -9.34
N ALA A 740 23.10 -12.10 -8.29
CA ALA A 740 22.94 -12.64 -6.94
C ALA A 740 21.51 -12.42 -6.42
N ALA A 741 20.95 -11.23 -6.61
CA ALA A 741 19.56 -10.95 -6.25
C ALA A 741 18.58 -11.89 -6.95
N ALA A 742 18.75 -12.13 -8.26
CA ALA A 742 17.92 -13.08 -8.99
C ALA A 742 18.05 -14.51 -8.45
N ALA A 743 19.25 -14.95 -8.05
CA ALA A 743 19.46 -16.25 -7.42
C ALA A 743 18.75 -16.36 -6.06
N MET A 744 18.85 -15.33 -5.22
CA MET A 744 18.15 -15.28 -3.92
C MET A 744 16.64 -15.34 -4.08
N LEU A 745 16.06 -14.62 -5.05
CA LEU A 745 14.63 -14.64 -5.32
C LEU A 745 14.15 -15.99 -5.89
N ARG A 746 14.96 -16.69 -6.70
CA ARG A 746 14.65 -18.06 -7.12
C ARG A 746 14.63 -19.01 -5.93
N GLN A 747 15.61 -18.89 -5.03
CA GLN A 747 15.64 -19.67 -3.79
C GLN A 747 14.39 -19.39 -2.94
N ALA A 748 13.95 -18.14 -2.83
CA ALA A 748 12.70 -17.80 -2.13
C ALA A 748 11.47 -18.46 -2.77
N ILE A 749 11.42 -18.56 -4.10
CA ILE A 749 10.35 -19.31 -4.81
C ILE A 749 10.44 -20.80 -4.49
N ASP A 750 11.64 -21.39 -4.48
CA ASP A 750 11.85 -22.81 -4.15
C ASP A 750 11.47 -23.12 -2.69
N ASP A 751 11.81 -22.23 -1.75
CA ASP A 751 11.43 -22.36 -0.34
C ASP A 751 9.92 -22.19 -0.14
N ALA A 752 9.27 -21.34 -0.94
CA ALA A 752 7.82 -21.22 -0.93
C ALA A 752 7.13 -22.47 -1.51
N ASP A 753 7.65 -23.04 -2.59
CA ASP A 753 7.19 -24.33 -3.14
C ASP A 753 7.34 -25.47 -2.11
N ALA A 754 8.39 -25.43 -1.30
CA ALA A 754 8.64 -26.40 -0.22
C ALA A 754 7.84 -26.14 1.07
N GLY A 755 6.99 -25.10 1.11
CA GLY A 755 6.21 -24.73 2.29
C GLY A 755 7.03 -24.12 3.45
N LYS A 756 8.30 -23.75 3.20
CA LYS A 756 9.19 -23.12 4.19
C LYS A 756 9.03 -21.61 4.26
N LEU A 757 8.58 -20.99 3.18
CA LEU A 757 8.35 -19.55 3.07
C LEU A 757 6.91 -19.27 2.62
N PRO A 758 6.03 -18.73 3.48
CA PRO A 758 4.69 -18.38 3.03
C PRO A 758 4.78 -17.17 2.08
N LEU A 759 4.48 -17.39 0.79
CA LEU A 759 4.27 -16.34 -0.20
C LEU A 759 2.84 -16.42 -0.72
N ASP A 760 2.09 -15.33 -0.62
CA ASP A 760 0.80 -15.23 -1.30
C ASP A 760 0.97 -15.17 -2.83
N ALA A 761 -0.15 -15.28 -3.56
CA ALA A 761 -0.13 -15.31 -5.03
C ALA A 761 0.50 -14.04 -5.64
N GLN A 762 0.27 -12.88 -5.02
CA GLN A 762 0.78 -11.58 -5.48
C GLN A 762 2.27 -11.46 -5.20
N GLN A 763 2.71 -11.77 -3.98
CA GLN A 763 4.12 -11.80 -3.59
C GLN A 763 4.91 -12.75 -4.48
N ARG A 764 4.36 -13.92 -4.80
CA ARG A 764 4.97 -14.85 -5.76
C ARG A 764 5.07 -14.24 -7.16
N PHE A 765 4.02 -13.58 -7.65
CA PHE A 765 4.05 -12.89 -8.93
C PHE A 765 5.11 -11.78 -8.98
N ASP A 766 5.18 -10.97 -7.92
CA ASP A 766 6.15 -9.87 -7.80
C ASP A 766 7.59 -10.40 -7.70
N THR A 767 7.80 -11.49 -6.97
CA THR A 767 9.09 -12.18 -6.87
C THR A 767 9.52 -12.70 -8.24
N ARG A 768 8.62 -13.37 -8.97
CA ARG A 768 8.87 -13.86 -10.34
C ARG A 768 9.14 -12.71 -11.33
N SER A 769 8.47 -11.58 -11.15
CA SER A 769 8.69 -10.36 -11.95
C SER A 769 10.06 -9.74 -11.67
N ALA A 770 10.48 -9.74 -10.40
CA ALA A 770 11.80 -9.27 -9.99
C ALA A 770 12.91 -10.18 -10.54
N VAL A 771 12.76 -11.52 -10.49
CA VAL A 771 13.68 -12.47 -11.15
C VAL A 771 13.75 -12.18 -12.66
N ALA A 772 12.60 -11.99 -13.30
CA ALA A 772 12.51 -11.67 -14.73
C ALA A 772 13.25 -10.39 -15.12
N ASN A 773 13.25 -9.38 -14.25
CA ASN A 773 13.96 -8.13 -14.46
C ASN A 773 15.47 -8.24 -14.14
N PHE A 774 15.83 -8.80 -12.99
CA PHE A 774 17.21 -8.84 -12.51
C PHE A 774 18.10 -9.81 -13.30
N SER A 775 17.54 -10.87 -13.88
CA SER A 775 18.31 -11.81 -14.71
C SER A 775 18.30 -11.49 -16.22
N ARG A 776 17.79 -10.32 -16.62
CA ARG A 776 17.75 -9.91 -18.03
C ARG A 776 19.07 -9.28 -18.47
N GLU A 777 19.88 -10.08 -19.14
CA GLU A 777 21.18 -9.68 -19.73
C GLU A 777 21.12 -9.53 -21.25
N TRP A 778 20.03 -9.93 -21.90
CA TRP A 778 19.82 -9.73 -23.33
C TRP A 778 18.33 -9.59 -23.61
N GLY A 779 18.00 -9.09 -24.79
CA GLY A 779 16.63 -9.06 -25.29
C GLY A 779 16.59 -8.89 -26.79
N ALA A 780 15.41 -9.11 -27.35
CA ALA A 780 15.20 -9.01 -28.78
C ALA A 780 13.86 -8.32 -29.08
N THR A 781 13.85 -7.47 -30.09
CA THR A 781 12.65 -6.75 -30.54
C THR A 781 12.51 -6.91 -32.04
N VAL A 782 11.33 -7.31 -32.49
CA VAL A 782 10.99 -7.35 -33.92
C VAL A 782 9.75 -6.50 -34.14
N SER A 783 9.78 -5.61 -35.11
CA SER A 783 8.67 -4.72 -35.41
C SER A 783 8.41 -4.60 -36.91
N VAL A 784 7.14 -4.40 -37.24
CA VAL A 784 6.64 -4.06 -38.57
C VAL A 784 5.75 -2.83 -38.45
N GLY A 785 6.16 -1.74 -39.11
CA GLY A 785 5.49 -0.45 -39.05
C GLY A 785 5.03 0.02 -40.43
N TYR A 786 3.86 0.63 -40.50
CA TYR A 786 3.31 1.31 -41.67
C TYR A 786 3.34 2.82 -41.49
N ARG A 787 3.76 3.57 -42.52
CA ARG A 787 3.93 5.04 -42.49
C ARG A 787 4.80 5.56 -41.34
N GLY A 788 5.81 4.79 -40.94
CA GLY A 788 6.70 5.20 -39.84
C GLY A 788 6.07 5.15 -38.44
N ALA A 789 4.93 4.44 -38.27
CA ALA A 789 4.43 4.10 -36.95
C ALA A 789 5.50 3.31 -36.17
N ARG A 790 5.91 3.79 -35.00
CA ARG A 790 6.88 3.12 -34.14
C ARG A 790 6.31 2.95 -32.74
N SER A 791 6.59 1.82 -32.11
CA SER A 791 6.11 1.50 -30.75
C SER A 791 6.69 2.47 -29.72
N ALA A 792 5.94 2.87 -28.69
CA ALA A 792 6.46 3.70 -27.60
C ALA A 792 7.34 2.91 -26.59
N SER A 793 7.76 1.67 -26.87
CA SER A 793 8.52 0.85 -25.92
C SER A 793 10.00 1.26 -25.78
N ASN A 794 10.59 1.02 -24.59
CA ASN A 794 12.01 1.27 -24.24
C ASN A 794 13.09 0.58 -25.12
N GLY A 795 12.70 -0.14 -26.17
CA GLY A 795 13.58 -0.82 -27.13
C GLY A 795 13.63 -0.18 -28.52
N LEU A 796 13.34 1.12 -28.66
CA LEU A 796 13.29 1.78 -29.96
C LEU A 796 14.68 2.10 -30.53
N VAL A 797 14.97 1.56 -31.72
CA VAL A 797 16.19 1.85 -32.47
C VAL A 797 15.92 2.06 -33.97
N GLY A 798 16.54 3.12 -34.50
CA GLY A 798 16.38 3.69 -35.84
C GLY A 798 15.88 5.13 -35.78
N GLN A 799 16.04 5.94 -36.84
CA GLN A 799 15.56 7.32 -36.88
C GLN A 799 14.02 7.41 -36.91
N PRO A 800 13.33 7.95 -35.88
CA PRO A 800 11.87 7.97 -35.75
C PRO A 800 11.21 9.08 -36.60
N VAL A 801 11.80 9.41 -37.75
CA VAL A 801 11.21 10.39 -38.65
C VAL A 801 10.09 9.71 -39.41
N SER A 802 8.90 10.30 -39.39
CA SER A 802 7.78 9.87 -40.23
C SER A 802 8.25 9.96 -41.68
N VAL A 803 8.16 8.86 -42.42
CA VAL A 803 8.59 8.81 -43.82
C VAL A 803 7.41 9.15 -44.72
N PRO A 804 7.58 10.00 -45.75
CA PRO A 804 6.54 10.22 -46.75
C PRO A 804 6.14 8.89 -47.42
N GLY A 805 4.86 8.73 -47.72
CA GLY A 805 4.34 7.65 -48.56
C GLY A 805 3.90 6.36 -47.83
N ASP A 806 3.20 5.51 -48.57
CA ASP A 806 2.50 4.31 -48.07
C ASP A 806 3.42 3.09 -47.97
N SER A 807 4.40 3.15 -47.08
CA SER A 807 5.43 2.10 -46.97
C SER A 807 5.34 1.30 -45.68
N VAL A 808 5.67 0.01 -45.78
CA VAL A 808 5.79 -0.95 -44.69
C VAL A 808 7.26 -1.26 -44.46
N PHE A 809 7.72 -1.09 -43.22
CA PHE A 809 9.10 -1.30 -42.81
C PHE A 809 9.17 -2.35 -41.72
N SER A 810 10.23 -3.15 -41.72
CA SER A 810 10.56 -4.03 -40.61
C SER A 810 11.89 -3.68 -39.98
N THR A 811 11.97 -3.89 -38.67
CA THR A 811 13.21 -3.78 -37.89
C THR A 811 13.31 -4.96 -36.93
N ALA A 812 14.48 -5.56 -36.87
CA ALA A 812 14.84 -6.55 -35.86
C ALA A 812 16.08 -6.07 -35.11
N GLU A 813 16.03 -6.08 -33.79
CA GLU A 813 17.14 -5.74 -32.91
C GLU A 813 17.37 -6.84 -31.89
N VAL A 814 18.64 -7.11 -31.60
CA VAL A 814 19.07 -7.90 -30.45
C VAL A 814 20.06 -7.05 -29.67
N TYR A 815 19.87 -6.98 -28.35
CA TYR A 815 20.79 -6.30 -27.45
C TYR A 815 21.32 -7.23 -26.38
N TRP A 816 22.54 -6.94 -25.93
CA TRP A 816 23.21 -7.55 -24.80
C TRP A 816 23.58 -6.46 -23.79
N ARG A 817 23.34 -6.75 -22.52
CA ARG A 817 23.58 -5.89 -21.36
C ARG A 817 24.65 -6.56 -20.50
N PRO A 818 25.92 -6.11 -20.57
CA PRO A 818 26.99 -6.66 -19.74
C PRO A 818 26.72 -6.41 -18.24
N PRO A 819 26.63 -7.45 -17.40
CA PRO A 819 26.16 -7.31 -16.02
C PRO A 819 27.03 -6.43 -15.12
N GLU A 820 28.35 -6.38 -15.37
CA GLU A 820 29.33 -5.68 -14.53
C GLU A 820 29.85 -4.36 -15.12
N PHE A 821 29.43 -3.98 -16.33
CA PHE A 821 29.97 -2.81 -17.03
C PHE A 821 28.92 -1.70 -17.15
N LEU A 822 29.10 -0.62 -16.39
CA LEU A 822 28.23 0.59 -16.37
C LEU A 822 26.73 0.33 -16.11
N ASN A 823 26.37 -0.90 -15.77
CA ASN A 823 25.04 -1.33 -15.41
C ASN A 823 24.91 -1.36 -13.89
N SER A 824 23.93 -0.63 -13.36
CA SER A 824 23.61 -0.59 -11.93
C SER A 824 22.09 -0.59 -11.78
N THR A 825 21.53 -0.34 -10.60
CA THR A 825 20.06 -0.14 -10.51
C THR A 825 19.59 1.19 -11.04
N THR A 826 20.48 2.18 -11.18
CA THR A 826 20.16 3.49 -11.75
C THR A 826 20.65 3.65 -13.18
N SER A 827 21.58 2.85 -13.67
CA SER A 827 22.15 3.02 -15.01
C SER A 827 22.04 1.76 -15.86
N THR A 828 21.89 1.93 -17.17
CA THR A 828 21.90 0.82 -18.12
C THR A 828 22.82 1.08 -19.29
N PHE A 829 23.65 0.10 -19.65
CA PHE A 829 24.48 0.08 -20.84
C PHE A 829 24.16 -1.16 -21.67
N ASP A 830 23.79 -0.96 -22.93
CA ASP A 830 23.46 -2.03 -23.86
C ASP A 830 24.34 -1.93 -25.12
N VAL A 831 24.83 -3.07 -25.60
CA VAL A 831 25.40 -3.23 -26.95
C VAL A 831 24.34 -3.92 -27.79
N TYR A 832 24.09 -3.43 -29.01
CA TYR A 832 23.02 -3.98 -29.85
C TYR A 832 23.43 -4.12 -31.32
N GLY A 833 22.79 -5.07 -31.99
CA GLY A 833 22.81 -5.23 -33.44
C GLY A 833 21.40 -5.13 -33.99
N ARG A 834 21.25 -4.42 -35.12
CA ARG A 834 19.95 -4.14 -35.75
C ARG A 834 20.00 -4.40 -37.25
N ILE A 835 18.89 -4.88 -37.78
CA ILE A 835 18.63 -5.00 -39.22
C ILE A 835 17.29 -4.35 -39.54
N SER A 836 17.24 -3.55 -40.60
CA SER A 836 16.02 -2.88 -41.05
C SER A 836 15.86 -2.99 -42.57
N ASN A 837 14.63 -3.11 -43.05
CA ASN A 837 14.32 -3.17 -44.48
C ASN A 837 12.92 -2.62 -44.78
N THR A 838 12.70 -2.16 -46.02
CA THR A 838 11.39 -1.82 -46.54
C THR A 838 10.75 -3.09 -47.08
N LEU A 839 9.69 -3.59 -46.45
CA LEU A 839 8.96 -4.78 -46.90
C LEU A 839 8.12 -4.47 -48.15
N ARG A 840 7.52 -3.28 -48.17
CA ARG A 840 6.69 -2.80 -49.28
C ARG A 840 6.78 -1.29 -49.37
N SER A 841 7.03 -0.78 -50.57
CA SER A 841 6.95 0.64 -50.89
C SER A 841 5.58 0.95 -51.50
N GLY A 842 5.01 2.09 -51.12
CA GLY A 842 3.79 2.63 -51.72
C GLY A 842 4.03 3.10 -53.15
N THR A 843 2.95 3.40 -53.86
CA THR A 843 3.04 4.09 -55.15
C THR A 843 2.95 5.58 -54.90
N ASP A 844 4.05 6.30 -55.11
CA ASP A 844 4.05 7.75 -55.09
C ASP A 844 3.53 8.27 -56.44
N ARG A 845 2.53 9.15 -56.40
CA ARG A 845 2.04 9.87 -57.58
C ARG A 845 2.49 11.30 -57.50
N THR A 846 3.36 11.70 -58.42
CA THR A 846 3.68 13.12 -58.64
C THR A 846 2.67 13.65 -59.66
N GLY A 847 1.87 14.63 -59.28
CA GLY A 847 1.01 15.33 -60.23
C GLY A 847 1.83 16.17 -61.21
N SER A 848 1.17 16.62 -62.27
CA SER A 848 1.76 17.45 -63.31
C SER A 848 2.29 18.72 -62.68
N GLN A 849 3.56 18.99 -62.91
CA GLN A 849 4.29 20.08 -62.28
C GLN A 849 5.03 20.89 -63.33
N VAL A 850 5.03 22.20 -63.15
CA VAL A 850 5.74 23.15 -64.00
C VAL A 850 7.09 23.41 -63.34
N VAL A 851 8.16 22.85 -63.89
CA VAL A 851 9.52 22.94 -63.32
C VAL A 851 10.33 23.94 -64.14
N GLN A 852 11.17 24.76 -63.50
CA GLN A 852 12.04 25.68 -64.22
C GLN A 852 13.04 24.90 -65.11
N ASN A 853 13.25 25.35 -66.35
CA ASN A 853 14.24 24.73 -67.23
C ASN A 853 15.65 24.99 -66.67
N PRO A 854 16.42 23.95 -66.29
CA PRO A 854 17.77 24.14 -65.75
C PRO A 854 18.75 24.75 -66.77
N CYS A 855 18.46 24.66 -68.08
CA CYS A 855 19.24 25.32 -69.14
C CYS A 855 18.85 26.78 -69.43
N GLY A 856 17.92 27.35 -68.67
CA GLY A 856 17.31 28.64 -68.97
C GLY A 856 16.20 28.57 -70.01
N GLY A 857 15.53 29.71 -70.26
CA GLY A 857 14.53 29.82 -71.34
C GLY A 857 13.08 29.44 -70.99
N GLY A 858 12.68 29.44 -69.71
CA GLY A 858 11.28 29.28 -69.29
C GLY A 858 11.05 28.07 -68.38
N THR A 859 9.84 27.51 -68.42
CA THR A 859 9.42 26.35 -67.61
C THR A 859 9.11 25.13 -68.48
N ILE A 860 9.28 23.94 -67.90
CA ILE A 860 9.00 22.63 -68.49
C ILE A 860 7.80 22.02 -67.75
N ASN A 861 6.79 21.59 -68.49
CA ASN A 861 5.68 20.83 -67.92
C ASN A 861 6.10 19.36 -67.80
N VAL A 862 6.30 18.90 -66.57
CA VAL A 862 6.50 17.49 -66.25
C VAL A 862 5.13 16.91 -65.96
N GLY A 863 4.67 15.97 -66.79
CA GLY A 863 3.36 15.34 -66.63
C GLY A 863 3.26 14.46 -65.38
N ASP A 864 2.05 13.98 -65.10
CA ASP A 864 1.79 13.03 -64.02
C ASP A 864 2.71 11.80 -64.15
N SER A 865 3.34 11.42 -63.04
CA SER A 865 4.17 10.22 -62.99
C SER A 865 3.88 9.40 -61.74
N SER A 866 3.96 8.08 -61.86
CA SER A 866 3.83 7.16 -60.74
C SER A 866 5.11 6.38 -60.54
N PHE A 867 5.66 6.40 -59.33
CA PHE A 867 6.88 5.69 -58.96
C PHE A 867 6.60 4.73 -57.81
N GLN A 868 7.09 3.50 -57.91
CA GLN A 868 7.16 2.55 -56.79
C GLN A 868 8.61 2.35 -56.41
N GLY A 869 8.92 2.57 -55.13
CA GLY A 869 10.26 2.36 -54.60
C GLY A 869 10.67 0.89 -54.58
N VAL A 870 11.98 0.65 -54.65
CA VAL A 870 12.54 -0.70 -54.46
C VAL A 870 12.17 -1.20 -53.06
N SER A 871 11.80 -2.47 -52.94
CA SER A 871 11.37 -3.11 -51.69
C SER A 871 12.05 -4.47 -51.51
N GLY A 872 11.93 -5.06 -50.32
CA GLY A 872 12.50 -6.36 -49.96
C GLY A 872 13.98 -6.28 -49.55
N LEU A 873 14.67 -7.42 -49.65
CA LEU A 873 16.09 -7.58 -49.28
C LEU A 873 17.06 -6.58 -49.94
N PRO A 874 16.82 -6.07 -51.17
CA PRO A 874 17.66 -5.01 -51.75
C PRO A 874 17.72 -3.72 -50.92
N THR A 875 16.73 -3.46 -50.06
CA THR A 875 16.67 -2.26 -49.20
C THR A 875 17.28 -2.45 -47.82
N THR A 876 17.86 -3.62 -47.54
CA THR A 876 18.33 -3.95 -46.20
C THR A 876 19.50 -3.08 -45.76
N THR A 877 19.40 -2.57 -44.54
CA THR A 877 20.45 -1.89 -43.79
C THR A 877 20.70 -2.62 -42.48
N GLY A 878 21.94 -2.61 -42.01
CA GLY A 878 22.34 -3.13 -40.71
C GLY A 878 22.91 -2.02 -39.83
N ALA A 879 22.92 -2.21 -38.52
CA ALA A 879 23.63 -1.35 -37.59
C ALA A 879 24.18 -2.16 -36.42
N ILE A 880 25.32 -1.72 -35.88
CA ILE A 880 25.86 -2.18 -34.59
C ILE A 880 26.12 -0.94 -33.76
N GLY A 881 25.61 -0.91 -32.54
CA GLY A 881 25.71 0.26 -31.68
C GLY A 881 25.82 -0.07 -30.20
N ALA A 882 26.08 0.98 -29.43
CA ALA A 882 26.01 0.96 -27.98
C ALA A 882 25.12 2.11 -27.52
N ARG A 883 24.38 1.89 -26.43
CA ARG A 883 23.58 2.93 -25.78
C ARG A 883 23.78 2.93 -24.27
N TYR A 884 23.78 4.12 -23.68
CA TYR A 884 23.96 4.33 -22.26
C TYR A 884 22.85 5.23 -21.72
N THR A 885 22.20 4.77 -20.66
CA THR A 885 21.21 5.50 -19.87
C THR A 885 21.82 5.76 -18.50
N PRO A 886 22.32 6.97 -18.21
CA PRO A 886 22.98 7.26 -16.94
C PRO A 886 22.03 7.19 -15.73
N SER A 887 20.75 7.45 -15.96
CA SER A 887 19.71 7.40 -14.95
C SER A 887 18.41 6.86 -15.54
N THR A 888 18.01 5.66 -15.11
CA THR A 888 16.69 5.05 -15.36
C THR A 888 15.57 5.82 -14.69
N ALA A 889 15.89 6.71 -13.74
CA ALA A 889 14.91 7.65 -13.19
C ALA A 889 14.67 8.82 -14.15
N ALA A 890 15.73 9.34 -14.78
CA ALA A 890 15.64 10.40 -15.78
C ALA A 890 15.15 9.89 -17.14
N ASN A 891 15.31 8.60 -17.45
CA ASN A 891 14.97 7.98 -18.73
C ASN A 891 15.63 8.67 -19.94
N PHE A 892 16.84 9.17 -19.75
CA PHE A 892 17.62 9.82 -20.81
C PHE A 892 18.73 8.88 -21.29
N THR A 893 18.75 8.60 -22.58
CA THR A 893 19.63 7.61 -23.21
C THR A 893 20.44 8.24 -24.32
N PHE A 894 21.73 7.95 -24.37
CA PHE A 894 22.64 8.34 -25.43
C PHE A 894 23.02 7.10 -26.24
N GLY A 895 23.05 7.19 -27.55
CA GLY A 895 23.41 6.09 -28.43
C GLY A 895 24.38 6.49 -29.52
N LEU A 896 25.27 5.58 -29.86
CA LEU A 896 26.18 5.66 -30.99
C LEU A 896 26.11 4.35 -31.77
N GLU A 897 25.80 4.42 -33.06
CA GLU A 897 25.74 3.25 -33.94
C GLU A 897 26.52 3.45 -35.24
N ARG A 898 27.15 2.35 -35.69
CA ARG A 898 27.73 2.19 -37.01
C ARG A 898 26.69 1.53 -37.91
N GLN A 899 26.37 2.18 -39.02
CA GLN A 899 25.41 1.67 -40.01
C GLN A 899 26.14 1.00 -41.18
N PHE A 900 25.48 0.02 -41.79
CA PHE A 900 25.97 -0.79 -42.90
C PHE A 900 24.91 -0.88 -44.00
N LEU A 901 25.30 -0.55 -45.23
CA LEU A 901 24.49 -0.70 -46.43
C LEU A 901 24.68 -2.13 -46.94
N LEU A 902 23.70 -3.01 -46.67
CA LEU A 902 23.81 -4.44 -46.95
C LEU A 902 23.18 -4.80 -48.30
N GLY A 903 21.97 -4.31 -48.54
CA GLY A 903 21.21 -4.52 -49.78
C GLY A 903 21.88 -3.88 -51.00
N SER A 904 21.46 -4.28 -52.21
CA SER A 904 21.95 -3.67 -53.46
C SER A 904 21.41 -2.26 -53.65
N ALA A 905 20.13 -2.03 -53.39
CA ALA A 905 19.48 -0.72 -53.57
C ALA A 905 19.93 0.34 -52.54
N THR A 906 20.54 -0.08 -51.43
CA THR A 906 21.13 0.84 -50.45
C THR A 906 22.54 1.29 -50.85
N ARG A 907 23.18 0.60 -51.80
CA ARG A 907 24.57 0.85 -52.24
C ARG A 907 24.69 1.48 -53.61
N SER A 908 23.61 1.59 -54.36
CA SER A 908 23.62 2.18 -55.69
C SER A 908 22.39 3.04 -55.95
N GLY A 909 22.54 4.06 -56.78
CA GLY A 909 21.42 4.87 -57.25
C GLY A 909 21.88 5.94 -58.24
N SER A 910 20.97 6.82 -58.64
CA SER A 910 21.30 8.00 -59.43
C SER A 910 21.51 9.23 -58.54
N LEU A 911 22.33 10.17 -58.99
CA LEU A 911 22.46 11.49 -58.39
C LEU A 911 21.52 12.47 -59.08
N ASN A 912 20.94 13.37 -58.30
CA ASN A 912 20.23 14.55 -58.80
C ASN A 912 20.99 15.79 -58.32
N PRO A 913 21.77 16.48 -59.18
CA PRO A 913 22.53 17.67 -58.79
C PRO A 913 21.61 18.84 -58.43
N ALA A 914 21.96 19.64 -57.43
CA ALA A 914 21.27 20.88 -57.11
C ALA A 914 21.58 22.02 -58.12
N PRO A 915 22.83 22.25 -58.55
CA PRO A 915 23.14 23.34 -59.47
C PRO A 915 22.45 23.18 -60.84
N ASP A 916 21.91 24.28 -61.36
CA ASP A 916 21.19 24.31 -62.66
C ASP A 916 22.11 24.06 -63.85
N ASP A 917 23.35 24.56 -63.79
CA ASP A 917 24.38 24.38 -64.80
C ASP A 917 24.78 22.90 -64.96
N VAL A 918 24.96 22.17 -63.85
CA VAL A 918 25.23 20.73 -63.86
C VAL A 918 24.04 19.96 -64.44
N ARG A 919 22.81 20.30 -64.02
CA ARG A 919 21.58 19.68 -64.55
C ARG A 919 21.42 19.97 -66.05
N CYS A 920 21.74 21.17 -66.49
CA CYS A 920 21.72 21.53 -67.91
C CYS A 920 22.74 20.75 -68.72
N GLN A 921 23.98 20.64 -68.22
CA GLN A 921 25.05 19.86 -68.85
C GLN A 921 24.62 18.39 -69.04
N LEU A 922 24.04 17.78 -68.00
CA LEU A 922 23.51 16.42 -68.06
C LEU A 922 22.34 16.28 -69.03
N ASN A 923 21.42 17.25 -69.05
CA ASN A 923 20.29 17.27 -69.97
C ASN A 923 20.73 17.38 -71.44
N ASN A 924 21.69 18.26 -71.75
CA ASN A 924 22.24 18.42 -73.10
C ASN A 924 22.96 17.16 -73.60
N GLN A 925 23.55 16.38 -72.70
CA GLN A 925 24.18 15.09 -73.01
C GLN A 925 23.21 13.91 -72.97
N ALA A 926 21.93 14.16 -72.66
CA ALA A 926 20.94 13.13 -72.35
C ALA A 926 21.50 12.07 -71.40
N ALA A 927 22.17 12.49 -70.32
CA ALA A 927 22.95 11.63 -69.44
C ALA A 927 22.53 11.73 -67.97
N ALA A 928 22.83 10.70 -67.19
CA ALA A 928 22.61 10.65 -65.75
C ALA A 928 23.86 10.11 -65.02
N VAL A 929 24.12 10.63 -63.82
CA VAL A 929 25.21 10.14 -62.98
C VAL A 929 24.67 9.07 -62.04
N ASN A 930 25.20 7.85 -62.16
CA ASN A 930 24.93 6.77 -61.22
C ASN A 930 26.11 6.58 -60.27
N TYR A 931 25.83 6.12 -59.07
CA TYR A 931 26.83 5.75 -58.07
C TYR A 931 26.67 4.30 -57.63
N GLU A 932 27.79 3.68 -57.27
CA GLU A 932 27.83 2.36 -56.65
C GLU A 932 28.90 2.32 -55.54
N SER A 933 28.53 1.80 -54.37
CA SER A 933 29.42 1.58 -53.22
C SER A 933 29.68 0.09 -52.97
N SER A 934 30.80 -0.21 -52.29
CA SER A 934 31.13 -1.59 -51.90
C SER A 934 30.23 -2.11 -50.78
N ARG A 935 30.16 -3.44 -50.63
CA ARG A 935 29.47 -4.07 -49.48
C ARG A 935 30.17 -3.65 -48.18
N GLY A 936 29.38 -3.34 -47.15
CA GLY A 936 29.89 -2.96 -45.83
C GLY A 936 30.22 -1.47 -45.67
N THR A 937 30.07 -0.65 -46.71
CA THR A 937 30.07 0.82 -46.56
C THR A 937 28.86 1.28 -45.76
N GLY A 938 28.95 2.43 -45.11
CA GLY A 938 27.84 2.98 -44.34
C GLY A 938 28.24 4.14 -43.45
N GLY A 939 27.27 4.62 -42.66
CA GLY A 939 27.38 5.86 -41.89
C GLY A 939 27.60 5.63 -40.39
N TRP A 940 27.74 6.73 -39.68
CA TRP A 940 27.67 6.79 -38.23
C TRP A 940 26.42 7.56 -37.82
N GLN A 941 25.79 7.16 -36.72
CA GLN A 941 24.68 7.90 -36.12
C GLN A 941 24.92 8.05 -34.63
N ALA A 942 24.82 9.28 -34.14
CA ALA A 942 24.74 9.60 -32.73
C ALA A 942 23.34 10.14 -32.42
N TYR A 943 22.76 9.72 -31.29
CA TYR A 943 21.42 10.17 -30.89
C TYR A 943 21.27 10.25 -29.38
N MET A 944 20.27 11.02 -28.95
CA MET A 944 19.75 11.08 -27.60
C MET A 944 18.26 10.79 -27.60
N LEU A 945 17.78 10.10 -26.58
CA LEU A 945 16.38 9.68 -26.42
C LEU A 945 15.93 9.96 -24.99
N TYR A 946 14.82 10.66 -24.86
CA TYR A 946 14.10 10.86 -23.61
C TYR A 946 12.76 10.11 -23.69
N GLY A 947 12.57 9.12 -22.81
CA GLY A 947 11.29 8.41 -22.69
C GLY A 947 10.52 8.84 -21.45
N PHE A 948 9.21 8.99 -21.55
CA PHE A 948 8.35 9.24 -20.39
C PHE A 948 7.12 8.35 -20.42
N TYR A 949 6.79 7.84 -19.24
CA TYR A 949 5.91 6.71 -19.06
C TYR A 949 5.21 6.89 -17.73
N ASP A 950 3.89 6.95 -17.76
CA ASP A 950 3.05 6.96 -16.58
C ASP A 950 1.89 5.98 -16.78
N GLY A 951 1.68 5.10 -15.80
CA GLY A 951 0.72 4.01 -15.93
C GLY A 951 0.97 3.10 -17.14
N THR A 952 2.20 2.96 -17.62
CA THR A 952 2.59 1.99 -18.66
C THR A 952 3.36 0.81 -18.09
N ALA A 953 3.52 0.79 -16.76
CA ALA A 953 4.00 -0.38 -16.03
C ALA A 953 3.21 -1.59 -16.52
N LEU A 954 3.87 -2.75 -16.55
CA LEU A 954 3.37 -4.02 -17.07
C LEU A 954 2.28 -4.56 -16.13
N ARG A 955 1.20 -3.80 -15.98
CA ARG A 955 0.13 -3.98 -15.00
C ARG A 955 -0.84 -5.02 -15.51
N LEU A 956 -0.99 -6.07 -14.71
CA LEU A 956 -2.02 -7.09 -14.82
C LEU A 956 -2.84 -7.18 -13.52
N ASP A 957 -2.57 -6.27 -12.57
CA ASP A 957 -3.09 -6.25 -11.21
C ASP A 957 -4.41 -5.48 -11.08
N THR A 958 -4.79 -4.71 -12.10
CA THR A 958 -5.99 -3.86 -12.07
C THR A 958 -6.74 -3.90 -13.41
N THR A 959 -8.04 -3.68 -13.36
CA THR A 959 -8.93 -3.74 -14.54
C THR A 959 -8.88 -2.48 -15.39
N SER A 960 -8.56 -1.31 -14.83
CA SER A 960 -8.37 -0.07 -15.61
C SER A 960 -7.50 0.97 -14.92
N TRP A 961 -6.71 1.72 -15.70
CA TRP A 961 -5.83 2.76 -15.17
C TRP A 961 -5.51 3.84 -16.21
N TYR A 962 -5.14 5.04 -15.75
CA TYR A 962 -4.66 6.10 -16.63
C TYR A 962 -3.30 5.73 -17.21
N THR A 963 -3.09 6.00 -18.50
CA THR A 963 -1.84 5.69 -19.19
C THR A 963 -1.40 6.85 -20.06
N MET A 964 -0.15 7.24 -19.90
CA MET A 964 0.56 8.20 -20.75
C MET A 964 1.91 7.61 -21.15
N GLU A 965 2.15 7.51 -22.45
CA GLU A 965 3.43 7.08 -23.00
C GLU A 965 3.92 8.06 -24.05
N GLY A 966 5.23 8.28 -24.10
CA GLY A 966 5.80 9.10 -25.13
C GLY A 966 7.32 9.11 -25.12
N TYR A 967 7.87 9.64 -26.21
CA TYR A 967 9.31 9.78 -26.39
C TYR A 967 9.65 11.07 -27.12
N LEU A 968 10.87 11.53 -26.91
CA LEU A 968 11.55 12.57 -27.69
C LEU A 968 12.93 12.04 -28.07
N GLN A 969 13.25 12.06 -29.35
CA GLN A 969 14.54 11.62 -29.86
C GLN A 969 15.13 12.68 -30.77
N ALA A 970 16.44 12.89 -30.69
CA ALA A 970 17.16 13.73 -31.64
C ALA A 970 18.53 13.14 -31.92
N GLY A 971 19.07 13.39 -33.11
CA GLY A 971 20.36 12.85 -33.48
C GLY A 971 20.88 13.38 -34.80
N TYR A 972 22.05 12.87 -35.17
CA TYR A 972 22.72 13.19 -36.41
C TYR A 972 23.31 11.92 -37.02
N THR A 973 23.05 11.72 -38.31
CA THR A 973 23.63 10.65 -39.11
C THR A 973 24.57 11.25 -40.15
N MET A 974 25.74 10.65 -40.28
CA MET A 974 26.76 11.03 -41.25
C MET A 974 27.21 9.79 -42.03
N LEU A 975 26.95 9.81 -43.33
CA LEU A 975 27.51 8.89 -44.30
C LEU A 975 28.62 9.61 -45.06
N ASP A 976 29.82 9.06 -45.06
CA ASP A 976 30.89 9.49 -45.95
C ASP A 976 31.52 8.22 -46.53
N THR A 977 31.22 7.95 -47.81
CA THR A 977 31.51 6.66 -48.42
C THR A 977 32.18 6.84 -49.78
N PRO A 978 33.27 6.09 -50.05
CA PRO A 978 33.83 6.02 -51.39
C PRO A 978 32.85 5.32 -52.33
N VAL A 979 32.64 5.92 -53.49
CA VAL A 979 31.72 5.41 -54.52
C VAL A 979 32.39 5.45 -55.87
N ARG A 980 31.98 4.55 -56.76
CA ARG A 980 32.28 4.63 -58.18
C ARG A 980 31.14 5.38 -58.86
N TYR A 981 31.46 6.49 -59.51
CA TYR A 981 30.52 7.23 -60.32
C TYR A 981 30.61 6.76 -61.77
N THR A 982 29.46 6.64 -62.43
CA THR A 982 29.36 6.29 -63.84
C THR A 982 28.33 7.20 -64.49
N VAL A 983 28.78 8.04 -65.42
CA VAL A 983 27.92 8.86 -66.27
C VAL A 983 27.42 7.99 -67.41
N ARG A 984 26.10 7.83 -67.51
CA ARG A 984 25.47 7.02 -68.56
C ARG A 984 24.56 7.87 -69.42
N SER A 985 24.61 7.67 -70.73
CA SER A 985 23.62 8.25 -71.65
C SER A 985 22.24 7.62 -71.46
N ALA A 986 21.21 8.21 -72.07
CA ALA A 986 19.84 7.69 -72.09
C ALA A 986 19.73 6.33 -72.79
N THR A 987 20.70 5.98 -73.66
CA THR A 987 20.81 4.66 -74.31
C THR A 987 21.59 3.65 -73.46
N GLY A 988 22.13 4.05 -72.30
CA GLY A 988 22.82 3.18 -71.34
C GLY A 988 24.35 3.09 -71.51
N GLU A 989 24.90 3.76 -72.52
CA GLU A 989 26.34 3.82 -72.80
C GLU A 989 27.09 4.56 -71.68
N VAL A 990 28.25 4.04 -71.28
CA VAL A 990 29.09 4.67 -70.25
C VAL A 990 29.93 5.76 -70.90
N LEU A 991 29.61 7.02 -70.61
CA LEU A 991 30.29 8.20 -71.14
C LEU A 991 31.56 8.52 -70.33
N ALA A 992 31.51 8.33 -69.02
CA ALA A 992 32.65 8.54 -68.12
C ALA A 992 32.48 7.70 -66.84
N SER A 993 33.58 7.29 -66.23
CA SER A 993 33.58 6.60 -64.94
C SER A 993 34.81 6.98 -64.12
N ASP A 994 34.61 7.28 -62.85
CA ASP A 994 35.70 7.59 -61.93
C ASP A 994 35.31 7.27 -60.47
N ARG A 995 36.26 7.37 -59.54
CA ARG A 995 36.05 7.18 -58.11
C ARG A 995 35.93 8.53 -57.42
N GLY A 996 34.90 8.64 -56.59
CA GLY A 996 34.68 9.81 -55.76
C GLY A 996 34.17 9.45 -54.39
N ARG A 997 33.56 10.42 -53.73
CA ARG A 997 32.91 10.27 -52.42
C ARG A 997 31.50 10.80 -52.46
N LEU A 998 30.63 10.12 -51.73
CA LEU A 998 29.26 10.54 -51.47
C LEU A 998 29.13 10.83 -49.97
N LYS A 999 28.89 12.11 -49.65
CA LYS A 999 28.64 12.58 -48.29
C LYS A 999 27.15 12.83 -48.11
N ARG A 1000 26.55 12.24 -47.08
CA ARG A 1000 25.15 12.49 -46.67
C ARG A 1000 25.08 12.73 -45.18
N GLY A 1001 24.68 13.95 -44.79
CA GLY A 1001 24.42 14.34 -43.42
C GLY A 1001 22.92 14.52 -43.20
N GLN A 1002 22.40 13.98 -42.10
CA GLN A 1002 21.02 14.19 -41.69
C GLN A 1002 20.94 14.44 -40.18
N GLY A 1003 20.55 15.65 -39.80
CA GLY A 1003 20.07 15.94 -38.45
C GLY A 1003 18.58 15.63 -38.36
N PHE A 1004 18.13 15.08 -37.25
CA PHE A 1004 16.72 14.77 -37.03
C PHE A 1004 16.30 15.02 -35.57
N ALA A 1005 15.01 15.28 -35.39
CA ALA A 1005 14.33 15.24 -34.10
C ALA A 1005 12.91 14.71 -34.32
N ALA A 1006 12.40 13.84 -33.46
CA ALA A 1006 11.01 13.43 -33.48
C ALA A 1006 10.50 13.12 -32.08
N GLY A 1007 9.18 13.18 -31.94
CA GLY A 1007 8.51 12.86 -30.69
C GLY A 1007 7.08 12.40 -30.91
N GLU A 1008 6.60 11.58 -29.99
CA GLU A 1008 5.20 11.17 -29.92
C GLU A 1008 4.75 11.15 -28.47
N VAL A 1009 3.51 11.57 -28.24
CA VAL A 1009 2.82 11.47 -26.96
C VAL A 1009 1.48 10.78 -27.19
N ARG A 1010 1.17 9.80 -26.35
CA ARG A 1010 -0.12 9.09 -26.31
C ARG A 1010 -0.69 9.18 -24.91
N VAL A 1011 -1.96 9.56 -24.83
CA VAL A 1011 -2.67 9.74 -23.56
C VAL A 1011 -4.02 9.06 -23.66
N GLY A 1012 -4.37 8.27 -22.65
CA GLY A 1012 -5.64 7.57 -22.61
C GLY A 1012 -5.83 6.75 -21.33
N ARG A 1013 -6.67 5.74 -21.42
CA ARG A 1013 -6.96 4.82 -20.31
C ARG A 1013 -6.74 3.38 -20.78
N SER A 1014 -5.94 2.63 -20.05
CA SER A 1014 -5.72 1.21 -20.30
C SER A 1014 -6.75 0.36 -19.57
N PHE A 1015 -7.11 -0.77 -20.18
CA PHE A 1015 -8.06 -1.73 -19.66
C PHE A 1015 -7.50 -3.13 -19.77
N LEU A 1016 -7.58 -3.92 -18.70
CA LEU A 1016 -7.38 -5.36 -18.78
C LEU A 1016 -8.68 -5.99 -19.30
N SER A 1017 -8.59 -6.81 -20.35
CA SER A 1017 -9.76 -7.44 -20.96
C SER A 1017 -10.40 -8.45 -20.02
N SER A 1018 -11.73 -8.47 -19.93
CA SER A 1018 -12.46 -9.52 -19.20
C SER A 1018 -12.34 -10.91 -19.83
N TYR A 1019 -11.98 -10.97 -21.12
CA TYR A 1019 -11.80 -12.23 -21.85
C TYR A 1019 -10.44 -12.89 -21.62
N SER A 1020 -9.44 -12.13 -21.17
CA SER A 1020 -8.08 -12.62 -21.00
C SER A 1020 -7.32 -11.74 -20.00
N ASP A 1021 -6.81 -12.37 -18.95
CA ASP A 1021 -5.92 -11.79 -17.92
C ASP A 1021 -4.54 -11.34 -18.47
N ARG A 1022 -4.31 -11.47 -19.78
CA ARG A 1022 -3.07 -11.12 -20.49
C ARG A 1022 -3.24 -10.08 -21.58
N LEU A 1023 -4.47 -9.63 -21.86
CA LEU A 1023 -4.74 -8.69 -22.95
C LEU A 1023 -5.06 -7.31 -22.37
N VAL A 1024 -4.18 -6.34 -22.64
CA VAL A 1024 -4.38 -4.94 -22.29
C VAL A 1024 -4.79 -4.15 -23.54
N ILE A 1025 -5.86 -3.38 -23.43
CA ILE A 1025 -6.37 -2.50 -24.49
C ILE A 1025 -6.19 -1.06 -24.05
N PHE A 1026 -5.52 -0.25 -24.87
CA PHE A 1026 -5.19 1.15 -24.58
C PHE A 1026 -5.71 2.07 -25.70
N PRO A 1027 -7.01 2.44 -25.66
CA PRO A 1027 -7.52 3.55 -26.45
C PRO A 1027 -6.89 4.87 -25.99
N HIS A 1028 -6.41 5.67 -26.95
CA HIS A 1028 -5.65 6.88 -26.67
C HIS A 1028 -5.83 7.96 -27.74
N ILE A 1029 -5.48 9.18 -27.37
CA ILE A 1029 -5.19 10.26 -28.30
C ILE A 1029 -3.69 10.36 -28.46
N SER A 1030 -3.23 10.47 -29.71
CA SER A 1030 -1.83 10.59 -30.08
C SER A 1030 -1.53 11.94 -30.70
N VAL A 1031 -0.37 12.50 -30.40
CA VAL A 1031 0.23 13.65 -31.10
C VAL A 1031 1.68 13.30 -31.41
N GLY A 1032 2.06 13.42 -32.67
CA GLY A 1032 3.41 13.16 -33.14
C GLY A 1032 3.95 14.34 -33.93
N ALA A 1033 5.26 14.60 -33.80
CA ALA A 1033 5.96 15.62 -34.57
C ALA A 1033 7.37 15.13 -34.96
N ASP A 1034 7.84 15.54 -36.13
CA ASP A 1034 9.20 15.31 -36.60
C ASP A 1034 9.78 16.55 -37.28
N TRP A 1035 11.10 16.65 -37.26
CA TRP A 1035 11.92 17.62 -37.95
C TRP A 1035 13.17 16.93 -38.47
N TYR A 1036 13.64 17.34 -39.66
CA TYR A 1036 14.96 16.94 -40.14
C TYR A 1036 15.64 18.05 -40.94
N SER A 1037 16.95 17.89 -41.09
CA SER A 1037 17.83 18.71 -41.92
C SER A 1037 18.75 17.79 -42.73
N THR A 1038 18.65 17.82 -44.05
CA THR A 1038 19.51 17.05 -44.97
C THR A 1038 20.56 17.93 -45.64
N ARG A 1039 21.80 17.43 -45.69
CA ARG A 1039 22.92 18.01 -46.44
C ARG A 1039 23.69 16.90 -47.14
N ASN A 1040 23.55 16.81 -48.44
CA ASN A 1040 24.13 15.79 -49.29
C ASN A 1040 25.01 16.42 -50.36
N ARG A 1041 26.21 15.87 -50.54
CA ARG A 1041 27.21 16.36 -51.50
C ARG A 1041 27.93 15.20 -52.17
N ALA A 1042 28.19 15.35 -53.46
CA ALA A 1042 29.05 14.47 -54.24
C ALA A 1042 30.38 15.18 -54.55
N SER A 1043 31.48 14.45 -54.54
CA SER A 1043 32.82 14.95 -54.89
C SER A 1043 33.63 13.90 -55.63
N GLY A 1044 34.52 14.30 -56.54
CA GLY A 1044 35.21 13.40 -57.46
C GLY A 1044 34.27 12.81 -58.52
N VAL A 1045 33.28 13.59 -58.98
CA VAL A 1045 32.36 13.20 -60.04
C VAL A 1045 33.02 13.50 -61.39
N PRO A 1046 33.05 12.56 -62.36
CA PRO A 1046 33.71 12.78 -63.65
C PRO A 1046 32.82 13.59 -64.60
N LEU A 1047 32.52 14.83 -64.22
CA LEU A 1047 31.82 15.83 -65.02
C LEU A 1047 32.73 17.03 -65.23
N ALA A 1048 32.96 17.39 -66.50
CA ALA A 1048 33.86 18.47 -66.86
C ALA A 1048 33.40 19.80 -66.22
N GLY A 1049 34.30 20.44 -65.46
CA GLY A 1049 34.05 21.69 -64.74
C GLY A 1049 33.27 21.54 -63.43
N ASN A 1050 32.81 20.34 -63.08
CA ASN A 1050 31.88 20.08 -61.96
C ASN A 1050 32.29 18.83 -61.18
N ASP A 1051 33.49 18.87 -60.58
CA ASP A 1051 34.07 17.75 -59.83
C ASP A 1051 33.38 17.51 -58.47
N SER A 1052 32.69 18.51 -57.91
CA SER A 1052 31.91 18.42 -56.70
C SER A 1052 30.70 19.34 -56.72
N PHE A 1053 29.57 18.86 -56.20
CA PHE A 1053 28.32 19.63 -56.13
C PHE A 1053 27.39 19.09 -55.05
N ASP A 1054 26.52 19.97 -54.56
CA ASP A 1054 25.43 19.60 -53.66
C ASP A 1054 24.33 18.88 -54.43
N LEU A 1055 23.65 17.95 -53.75
CA LEU A 1055 22.53 17.22 -54.33
C LEU A 1055 21.20 17.95 -54.08
N ALA A 1056 20.29 17.82 -55.04
CA ALA A 1056 18.91 18.27 -54.89
C ALA A 1056 18.23 17.57 -53.70
N GLY A 1057 17.33 18.28 -53.00
CA GLY A 1057 16.68 17.77 -51.79
C GLY A 1057 17.44 18.05 -50.48
N ASN A 1058 18.52 18.83 -50.53
CA ASN A 1058 19.07 19.48 -49.34
C ASN A 1058 18.08 20.51 -48.79
N GLY A 1059 17.97 20.60 -47.47
CA GLY A 1059 17.02 21.50 -46.83
C GLY A 1059 16.56 21.03 -45.47
N ARG A 1060 15.53 21.71 -44.94
CA ARG A 1060 14.93 21.43 -43.64
C ARG A 1060 13.42 21.34 -43.78
N SER A 1061 12.80 20.40 -43.09
CA SER A 1061 11.34 20.26 -43.06
C SER A 1061 10.89 19.69 -41.72
N TRP A 1062 9.64 19.98 -41.34
CA TRP A 1062 8.98 19.45 -40.16
C TRP A 1062 7.56 19.05 -40.47
N SER A 1063 7.01 18.15 -39.66
CA SER A 1063 5.62 17.72 -39.73
C SER A 1063 5.06 17.46 -38.33
N MET A 1064 3.76 17.70 -38.15
CA MET A 1064 3.05 17.47 -36.90
C MET A 1064 1.65 16.96 -37.20
N GLY A 1065 1.20 15.96 -36.46
CA GLY A 1065 -0.12 15.36 -36.62
C GLY A 1065 -0.66 14.80 -35.33
N GLY A 1066 -1.97 14.68 -35.23
CA GLY A 1066 -2.62 14.14 -34.05
C GLY A 1066 -3.99 13.53 -34.34
N GLY A 1067 -4.40 12.59 -33.51
CA GLY A 1067 -5.67 11.92 -33.64
C GLY A 1067 -5.79 10.64 -32.79
N PRO A 1068 -6.93 9.95 -32.90
CA PRO A 1068 -7.25 8.80 -32.06
C PRO A 1068 -6.47 7.54 -32.47
N GLY A 1069 -6.23 6.68 -31.50
CA GLY A 1069 -5.60 5.38 -31.70
C GLY A 1069 -5.99 4.37 -30.63
N VAL A 1070 -5.64 3.11 -30.87
CA VAL A 1070 -5.80 2.01 -29.94
C VAL A 1070 -4.56 1.12 -30.01
N ASN A 1071 -4.08 0.70 -28.84
CA ASN A 1071 -3.01 -0.29 -28.72
C ASN A 1071 -3.54 -1.55 -28.04
N PHE A 1072 -3.18 -2.72 -28.57
CA PHE A 1072 -3.47 -4.03 -28.01
C PHE A 1072 -2.16 -4.69 -27.60
N ARG A 1073 -1.97 -4.91 -26.30
CA ARG A 1073 -0.80 -5.61 -25.76
C ARG A 1073 -1.21 -6.98 -25.22
N TYR A 1074 -0.59 -8.03 -25.75
CA TYR A 1074 -0.79 -9.40 -25.27
C TYR A 1074 0.47 -9.95 -24.62
N TRP A 1075 0.37 -10.36 -23.36
CA TRP A 1075 1.47 -10.97 -22.60
C TRP A 1075 1.61 -12.46 -22.88
N LEU A 1076 2.82 -12.89 -23.24
CA LEU A 1076 3.12 -14.31 -23.39
C LEU A 1076 3.34 -14.98 -22.03
N ALA A 1077 3.15 -16.29 -21.95
CA ALA A 1077 3.24 -17.04 -20.71
C ALA A 1077 4.64 -16.93 -20.06
N GLY A 1078 4.66 -16.75 -18.74
CA GLY A 1078 5.87 -16.91 -17.93
C GLY A 1078 6.18 -18.38 -17.61
N ASP A 1079 7.26 -18.60 -16.88
CA ASP A 1079 7.69 -19.93 -16.39
C ASP A 1079 7.69 -19.98 -14.85
N ARG A 1080 8.15 -21.10 -14.26
CA ARG A 1080 8.21 -21.27 -12.80
C ARG A 1080 8.85 -20.08 -12.06
N TYR A 1081 9.97 -19.59 -12.57
CA TYR A 1081 10.78 -18.56 -11.92
C TYR A 1081 10.50 -17.15 -12.45
N ASN A 1082 9.91 -17.03 -13.63
CA ASN A 1082 9.79 -15.79 -14.35
C ASN A 1082 8.33 -15.45 -14.60
N ALA A 1083 7.96 -14.21 -14.27
CA ALA A 1083 6.72 -13.63 -14.77
C ALA A 1083 6.85 -13.40 -16.28
N GLN A 1084 5.78 -12.91 -16.90
CA GLN A 1084 5.72 -12.67 -18.34
C GLN A 1084 6.86 -11.72 -18.76
N ARG A 1085 7.80 -12.23 -19.55
CA ARG A 1085 8.97 -11.47 -20.04
C ARG A 1085 8.74 -10.85 -21.41
N SER A 1086 7.85 -11.45 -22.19
CA SER A 1086 7.63 -11.10 -23.58
C SER A 1086 6.18 -10.72 -23.85
N HIS A 1087 5.99 -9.84 -24.82
CA HIS A 1087 4.68 -9.36 -25.23
C HIS A 1087 4.64 -9.04 -26.72
N VAL A 1088 3.42 -9.07 -27.26
CA VAL A 1088 3.09 -8.64 -28.61
C VAL A 1088 2.23 -7.39 -28.51
N ASP A 1089 2.60 -6.34 -29.22
CA ASP A 1089 1.89 -5.07 -29.29
C ASP A 1089 1.39 -4.80 -30.71
N LEU A 1090 0.11 -4.45 -30.85
CA LEU A 1090 -0.48 -3.95 -32.07
C LEU A 1090 -1.08 -2.56 -31.82
N SER A 1091 -0.45 -1.52 -32.37
CA SER A 1091 -0.95 -0.15 -32.36
C SER A 1091 -1.55 0.21 -33.71
N VAL A 1092 -2.76 0.79 -33.70
CA VAL A 1092 -3.43 1.38 -34.86
C VAL A 1092 -3.89 2.78 -34.48
N GLN A 1093 -3.48 3.79 -35.24
CA GLN A 1093 -3.88 5.17 -35.00
C GLN A 1093 -4.11 5.92 -36.30
N TYR A 1094 -5.05 6.86 -36.28
CA TYR A 1094 -5.28 7.81 -37.36
C TYR A 1094 -4.84 9.19 -36.92
N ARG A 1095 -4.02 9.87 -37.71
CA ARG A 1095 -3.56 11.24 -37.45
C ARG A 1095 -4.07 12.19 -38.53
N ALA A 1096 -4.64 13.30 -38.13
CA ALA A 1096 -4.83 14.46 -39.00
C ALA A 1096 -3.58 15.33 -38.97
N ASN A 1097 -3.24 15.99 -40.09
CA ASN A 1097 -2.16 16.96 -40.11
C ASN A 1097 -2.54 18.18 -39.26
N LEU A 1098 -1.65 18.59 -38.36
CA LEU A 1098 -1.81 19.76 -37.50
C LEU A 1098 -0.89 20.91 -37.93
N GLY A 1099 0.13 20.65 -38.74
CA GLY A 1099 1.07 21.66 -39.23
C GLY A 1099 2.35 21.03 -39.78
N GLY A 1100 3.10 21.76 -40.61
CA GLY A 1100 4.36 21.27 -41.15
C GLY A 1100 4.66 21.75 -42.57
N GLY A 1101 5.95 21.81 -42.90
CA GLY A 1101 6.42 22.04 -44.28
C GLY A 1101 6.17 20.85 -45.21
N ASP A 1102 5.75 19.69 -44.67
CA ASP A 1102 5.38 18.51 -45.44
C ASP A 1102 4.28 17.70 -44.72
N ALA A 1103 3.04 18.11 -44.98
CA ALA A 1103 1.83 17.53 -44.40
C ALA A 1103 1.61 16.04 -44.74
N SER A 1104 2.34 15.48 -45.71
CA SER A 1104 2.17 14.09 -46.13
C SER A 1104 2.69 13.09 -45.10
N ARG A 1105 3.67 13.50 -44.30
CA ARG A 1105 4.36 12.64 -43.32
C ARG A 1105 3.60 12.49 -42.00
N SER A 1106 2.77 13.45 -41.64
CA SER A 1106 2.06 13.50 -40.36
C SER A 1106 0.57 13.14 -40.44
N LYS A 1107 0.06 12.69 -41.59
CA LYS A 1107 -1.37 12.38 -41.80
C LYS A 1107 -1.66 10.95 -42.21
N GLY A 1108 -2.86 10.47 -41.87
CA GLY A 1108 -3.43 9.19 -42.26
C GLY A 1108 -3.28 8.08 -41.22
N VAL A 1109 -3.32 6.82 -41.67
CA VAL A 1109 -3.30 5.64 -40.79
C VAL A 1109 -1.88 5.18 -40.53
N PHE A 1110 -1.55 5.00 -39.26
CA PHE A 1110 -0.28 4.51 -38.74
C PHE A 1110 -0.56 3.17 -38.04
N MET A 1111 0.19 2.13 -38.38
CA MET A 1111 0.06 0.82 -37.76
C MET A 1111 1.42 0.27 -37.38
N ASN A 1112 1.56 -0.27 -36.18
CA ASN A 1112 2.78 -0.93 -35.74
C ASN A 1112 2.46 -2.23 -35.02
N LEU A 1113 3.03 -3.32 -35.50
CA LEU A 1113 3.05 -4.62 -34.84
C LEU A 1113 4.46 -4.85 -34.30
N SER A 1114 4.61 -5.17 -33.02
CA SER A 1114 5.91 -5.48 -32.43
C SER A 1114 5.86 -6.65 -31.47
N TYR A 1115 6.92 -7.45 -31.47
CA TYR A 1115 7.23 -8.46 -30.49
C TYR A 1115 8.46 -8.02 -29.70
N SER A 1116 8.38 -8.08 -28.37
CA SER A 1116 9.49 -7.79 -27.47
C SER A 1116 9.72 -8.99 -26.56
N TYR A 1117 10.97 -9.41 -26.43
CA TYR A 1117 11.44 -10.41 -25.46
C TYR A 1117 12.26 -9.79 -24.35
#